data_AF-A0A534PFR7-F1
#
_entry.id   AF-A0A534PFR7-F1
#
_cell.length_a   1.000
_cell.length_b   1.000
_cell.length_c   1.000
_cell.angle_alpha   90.00
_cell.angle_beta   90.00
_cell.angle_gamma   90.00
#
_symmetry.space_group_name_H-M   'P 1'
#
loop_
_entity.id
_entity.type
_entity.pdbx_description
1 polymer ?
#
loop_
_entity_poly.entity_id
_entity_poly.type
_entity_poly.pdbx_seq_one_letter_code
_entity_poly.pdbx_strand_id
1 'polypeptide(L)'
;MWITGLLALLTATDVAHIGGGNALTLPAARHLVRLEPGGGKQAIWLLALQQDGAEGHWLGFHRSDDEAQTWRRYAAIQDSSSERDTADLLAVGMDVALVYSYEGPTLSGSALHDVYFQWWRWNGTSDWSPQTSVKVFDATDNSTAYARAELARDSLGRIWVWAQRLNSDGRFTMVISVSTDGGATFQEQPSLDSFVGRPGGRIMPVNGNQMMLLYSALGGAAGYMRLRSDSDALSSWSSPQVVFPEGIYHGAAMSAASDGSGGAHLVYKANDQLFYRHYSGGSWSARQLIESSGDWASQPAITRVGSSVVLFWNRVISTNTNYSFYTRTLDGSARALDTSSGFKGYPAAVEVLPASVPAVPCVYGNTADSNSSGSATVVFAPTPNATPPPPPPPPPPPPPPPSGGGTLFSDDFNRSLSSGLGPSWRIVSGLWRDDGRANSDLDGADQAAVQTLSCTDCTVQAKVVNFRATAAALDLRESAANDRYDVALLANGHIQIRRHLGGVTTVLGDAASGISDLTNWATLSLTAAGTSLSASVNGSVKLMVSDSAISAAGTAGISTDRAGIWFGSFVVTGASAAPPPPPPPPPTAANDWPFYRHDSSGSGNDGGSITAAQARGLKLVFQVKPGLSVANPVVAGGKIYLVYGGGKLIALDASTGAQLWSQSTGSSQTGPCVSRKQGPVGAAAVVGQRVFAPGADGSVHAFDKDSGSQLWSTQIADTSANNFLWSSAFPVGDKVYLGVATLIEDQCATVVPGRLVALDQSTGAVTGTWWADQNHGNGGGIWTSPAYDPASNRVFVATGNVDAGKLPSDEPWQQAIVAIDPATMKTAAAFQPIHTDFGTDWDFGGSPTLYDLSDGRHLVADTNKNGNVYAFDRDNLGSGVLWTTEISAPGTSPDVGESSIVSPVYANGLLFVAGGKTSDGKPGAIAALNPATGAVVWKINPDGFVLPALAASGGVVAAAVSKLPDNTGKLYVLDQITGEVLFTLSTSERLFAQPTWANGTLYVVDLAGNLYALRP
;
A
#
# COMPACT_ATOMS: atom_id res chain seq x y z
N MET A 1 -9.02 -19.32 22.28
CA MET A 1 -7.93 -20.26 21.90
C MET A 1 -7.06 -19.51 20.91
N TRP A 2 -5.74 -19.45 21.12
CA TRP A 2 -4.88 -18.42 20.52
C TRP A 2 -4.42 -18.73 19.08
N ILE A 3 -3.90 -17.69 18.41
CA ILE A 3 -3.70 -17.54 16.96
C ILE A 3 -2.27 -17.84 16.51
N THR A 4 -2.13 -18.43 15.31
CA THR A 4 -1.02 -18.28 14.34
C THR A 4 -1.60 -18.49 12.93
N GLY A 5 -1.28 -17.76 11.85
CA GLY A 5 -0.33 -16.64 11.69
C GLY A 5 0.75 -16.97 10.65
N LEU A 6 0.77 -16.29 9.49
CA LEU A 6 1.82 -16.46 8.47
C LEU A 6 2.18 -15.15 7.75
N LEU A 7 3.45 -15.05 7.34
CA LEU A 7 4.12 -13.82 6.88
C LEU A 7 4.72 -13.91 5.48
N ALA A 8 4.98 -12.73 4.93
CA ALA A 8 5.49 -12.45 3.59
C ALA A 8 6.92 -12.93 3.50
N LEU A 9 7.30 -13.19 2.25
CA LEU A 9 8.67 -13.04 1.84
C LEU A 9 8.80 -11.62 1.29
N LEU A 10 9.17 -10.68 2.17
CA LEU A 10 9.87 -9.47 1.73
C LEU A 10 11.19 -9.95 1.10
N THR A 11 11.40 -9.68 -0.18
CA THR A 11 12.59 -10.13 -0.91
C THR A 11 13.82 -9.32 -0.56
N ALA A 12 15.00 -9.93 -0.72
CA ALA A 12 16.28 -9.26 -0.55
C ALA A 12 16.37 -8.01 -1.43
N THR A 13 16.73 -6.86 -0.84
CA THR A 13 16.73 -5.55 -1.51
C THR A 13 18.07 -4.85 -1.29
N ASP A 14 18.65 -4.27 -2.35
CA ASP A 14 19.94 -3.61 -2.26
C ASP A 14 19.83 -2.19 -1.64
N VAL A 15 20.80 -1.86 -0.79
CA VAL A 15 20.84 -0.66 0.04
C VAL A 15 21.85 0.36 -0.49
N ALA A 16 23.07 -0.10 -0.81
CA ALA A 16 24.18 0.73 -1.28
C ALA A 16 25.29 -0.15 -1.90
N HIS A 17 26.10 0.40 -2.80
CA HIS A 17 27.26 -0.32 -3.34
C HIS A 17 28.42 -0.39 -2.33
N ILE A 18 29.10 -1.53 -2.25
CA ILE A 18 30.24 -1.79 -1.35
C ILE A 18 31.46 -2.33 -2.11
N GLY A 19 32.66 -2.00 -1.64
CA GLY A 19 33.93 -2.33 -2.33
C GLY A 19 34.40 -3.77 -2.22
N GLY A 20 33.87 -4.53 -1.24
CA GLY A 20 34.21 -5.93 -1.02
C GLY A 20 33.12 -6.63 -0.20
N GLY A 21 32.99 -7.96 -0.31
CA GLY A 21 31.99 -8.73 0.46
C GLY A 21 32.14 -8.62 1.98
N ASN A 22 33.37 -8.38 2.44
CA ASN A 22 33.70 -8.09 3.84
C ASN A 22 33.76 -6.58 4.17
N ALA A 23 33.18 -5.71 3.33
CA ALA A 23 33.03 -4.29 3.65
C ALA A 23 31.94 -4.00 4.67
N LEU A 24 31.06 -4.96 4.93
CA LEU A 24 30.08 -4.90 6.00
C LEU A 24 30.58 -5.55 7.29
N THR A 25 30.49 -4.76 8.35
CA THR A 25 30.07 -5.11 9.72
C THR A 25 30.66 -6.36 10.36
N LEU A 26 31.52 -6.18 11.36
CA LEU A 26 31.76 -7.25 12.33
C LEU A 26 30.48 -7.51 13.13
N PRO A 27 30.04 -8.78 13.32
CA PRO A 27 28.84 -9.16 14.09
C PRO A 27 28.63 -8.49 15.46
N ALA A 28 29.71 -8.02 16.10
CA ALA A 28 29.66 -7.40 17.41
C ALA A 28 29.12 -5.96 17.37
N ALA A 29 29.43 -5.17 16.33
CA ALA A 29 29.10 -3.75 16.28
C ALA A 29 27.68 -3.49 15.72
N ARG A 30 27.00 -2.47 16.25
CA ARG A 30 25.71 -1.99 15.76
C ARG A 30 25.90 -0.98 14.65
N HIS A 31 25.64 -1.40 13.43
CA HIS A 31 25.67 -0.50 12.28
C HIS A 31 24.30 0.10 11.95
N LEU A 32 23.24 -0.41 12.58
CA LEU A 32 21.84 -0.09 12.27
C LEU A 32 21.11 0.36 13.56
N VAL A 33 20.32 1.44 13.47
CA VAL A 33 19.43 1.91 14.54
C VAL A 33 18.05 2.28 14.01
N ARG A 34 17.03 2.11 14.85
CA ARG A 34 15.64 2.53 14.62
C ARG A 34 15.28 3.66 15.60
N LEU A 35 14.66 4.73 15.10
CA LEU A 35 14.41 5.98 15.82
C LEU A 35 12.92 6.32 15.76
N GLU A 36 12.30 6.59 16.92
CA GLU A 36 10.85 6.82 17.05
C GLU A 36 10.51 8.32 17.16
N PRO A 37 10.12 9.02 16.08
CA PRO A 37 9.76 10.45 16.15
C PRO A 37 8.45 10.73 16.92
N GLY A 38 7.68 9.69 17.26
CA GLY A 38 6.43 9.80 18.02
C GLY A 38 5.26 10.41 17.23
N GLY A 39 4.12 10.59 17.90
CA GLY A 39 2.95 11.25 17.33
C GLY A 39 2.30 10.54 16.14
N GLY A 40 2.49 9.23 15.99
CA GLY A 40 1.95 8.44 14.87
C GLY A 40 2.75 8.53 13.56
N LYS A 41 3.92 9.19 13.56
CA LYS A 41 4.87 9.17 12.44
C LYS A 41 5.60 7.82 12.36
N GLN A 42 5.95 7.39 11.15
CA GLN A 42 6.76 6.19 10.91
C GLN A 42 8.15 6.30 11.55
N ALA A 43 8.74 5.15 11.90
CA ALA A 43 10.09 5.09 12.44
C ALA A 43 11.15 5.35 11.37
N ILE A 44 12.19 6.07 11.75
CA ILE A 44 13.31 6.40 10.87
C ILE A 44 14.45 5.43 11.19
N TRP A 45 15.03 4.83 10.15
CA TRP A 45 16.15 3.92 10.29
C TRP A 45 17.42 4.55 9.73
N LEU A 46 18.52 4.46 10.48
CA LEU A 46 19.83 4.91 10.06
C LEU A 46 20.81 3.75 10.07
N LEU A 47 21.52 3.58 8.96
CA LEU A 47 22.53 2.54 8.74
C LEU A 47 23.87 3.21 8.42
N ALA A 48 24.90 3.00 9.23
CA ALA A 48 26.25 3.49 8.99
C ALA A 48 27.06 2.46 8.18
N LEU A 49 27.43 2.83 6.95
CA LEU A 49 28.16 1.99 6.01
C LEU A 49 29.51 2.61 5.65
N GLN A 50 30.57 1.78 5.67
CA GLN A 50 31.84 2.09 5.02
C GLN A 50 31.72 1.70 3.55
N GLN A 51 31.73 2.67 2.64
CA GLN A 51 31.80 2.41 1.21
C GLN A 51 33.25 2.47 0.75
N ASP A 52 33.74 1.39 0.15
CA ASP A 52 35.11 1.28 -0.41
C ASP A 52 35.07 1.18 -1.95
N GLY A 53 34.22 1.96 -2.62
CA GLY A 53 33.78 1.71 -4.01
C GLY A 53 33.93 2.89 -4.97
N ALA A 54 33.33 2.76 -6.16
CA ALA A 54 33.35 3.80 -7.20
C ALA A 54 32.71 5.14 -6.77
N GLU A 55 31.92 5.14 -5.69
CA GLU A 55 31.28 6.32 -5.08
C GLU A 55 32.17 7.04 -4.06
N GLY A 56 33.38 6.53 -3.80
CA GLY A 56 34.35 7.06 -2.84
C GLY A 56 34.76 6.05 -1.75
N HIS A 57 35.72 6.48 -0.93
CA HIS A 57 36.13 5.83 0.33
C HIS A 57 35.67 6.72 1.49
N TRP A 58 34.52 6.41 2.08
CA TRP A 58 33.87 7.24 3.10
C TRP A 58 32.95 6.42 4.01
N LEU A 59 32.82 6.87 5.26
CA LEU A 59 31.90 6.32 6.26
C LEU A 59 30.62 7.18 6.30
N GLY A 60 29.49 6.57 6.00
CA GLY A 60 28.26 7.30 5.67
C GLY A 60 26.98 6.70 6.22
N PHE A 61 26.06 7.57 6.64
CA PHE A 61 24.70 7.16 6.92
C PHE A 61 23.89 6.98 5.62
N HIS A 62 23.12 5.90 5.61
CA HIS A 62 21.96 5.69 4.76
C HIS A 62 20.69 5.79 5.62
N ARG A 63 19.60 6.28 5.04
CA ARG A 63 18.31 6.52 5.72
C ARG A 63 17.16 5.81 5.02
N SER A 64 16.31 5.18 5.82
CA SER A 64 14.96 4.71 5.46
C SER A 64 13.95 5.43 6.35
N ASP A 65 12.78 5.75 5.80
CA ASP A 65 11.63 6.32 6.53
C ASP A 65 10.40 5.41 6.47
N ASP A 66 10.57 4.16 6.00
CA ASP A 66 9.52 3.20 5.62
C ASP A 66 9.77 1.79 6.21
N GLU A 67 10.21 1.75 7.47
CA GLU A 67 10.55 0.52 8.20
C GLU A 67 11.62 -0.35 7.52
N ALA A 68 12.72 0.29 7.10
CA ALA A 68 13.90 -0.30 6.45
C ALA A 68 13.66 -0.88 5.04
N GLN A 69 12.52 -0.60 4.40
CA GLN A 69 12.17 -1.15 3.07
C GLN A 69 12.93 -0.47 1.93
N THR A 70 12.98 0.86 1.89
CA THR A 70 13.77 1.61 0.90
C THR A 70 14.81 2.50 1.55
N TRP A 71 15.98 2.58 0.93
CA TRP A 71 17.14 3.27 1.47
C TRP A 71 17.67 4.33 0.52
N ARG A 72 18.16 5.43 1.08
CA ARG A 72 18.94 6.45 0.34
C ARG A 72 20.19 6.84 1.09
N ARG A 73 21.26 7.18 0.36
CA ARG A 73 22.43 7.88 0.90
C ARG A 73 21.95 9.15 1.60
N TYR A 74 22.38 9.37 2.86
CA TYR A 74 21.88 10.45 3.70
C TYR A 74 22.95 11.48 4.04
N ALA A 75 24.01 11.11 4.76
CA ALA A 75 25.00 12.09 5.22
C ALA A 75 26.36 11.44 5.58
N ALA A 76 27.45 12.20 5.45
CA ALA A 76 28.80 11.76 5.80
C ALA A 76 29.05 11.84 7.31
N ILE A 77 29.63 10.78 7.85
CA ILE A 77 30.22 10.73 9.20
C ILE A 77 31.69 11.12 9.10
N GLN A 78 32.39 10.52 8.13
CA GLN A 78 33.80 10.75 7.83
C GLN A 78 33.98 10.52 6.30
N ASP A 79 34.88 11.29 5.67
CA ASP A 79 35.08 11.31 4.20
C ASP A 79 36.58 11.38 3.85
N SER A 80 37.43 10.68 4.63
CA SER A 80 38.88 10.62 4.39
C SER A 80 39.21 9.37 3.59
N SER A 81 39.66 9.56 2.35
CA SER A 81 40.01 8.47 1.44
C SER A 81 41.25 7.64 1.83
N SER A 82 41.90 7.98 2.95
CA SER A 82 43.04 7.24 3.52
C SER A 82 42.70 6.41 4.76
N GLU A 83 41.47 6.50 5.25
CA GLU A 83 41.00 5.84 6.48
C GLU A 83 39.85 4.88 6.15
N ARG A 84 39.77 3.76 6.87
CA ARG A 84 38.75 2.73 6.66
C ARG A 84 38.07 2.45 7.98
N ASP A 85 37.17 3.34 8.36
CA ASP A 85 36.51 3.30 9.66
C ASP A 85 35.19 2.53 9.61
N THR A 86 34.78 2.00 10.75
CA THR A 86 33.43 1.47 10.94
C THR A 86 32.86 2.01 12.25
N ALA A 87 31.54 2.19 12.30
CA ALA A 87 30.84 2.78 13.44
C ALA A 87 30.03 1.74 14.24
N ASP A 88 30.07 1.84 15.57
CA ASP A 88 29.04 1.29 16.46
C ASP A 88 28.10 2.44 16.89
N LEU A 89 26.80 2.20 16.77
CA LEU A 89 25.73 3.21 16.94
C LEU A 89 24.90 2.94 18.19
N LEU A 90 24.45 4.01 18.86
CA LEU A 90 23.55 3.95 20.00
C LEU A 90 22.46 5.02 19.88
N ALA A 91 21.21 4.60 19.73
CA ALA A 91 20.06 5.50 19.78
C ALA A 91 19.79 5.95 21.23
N VAL A 92 19.62 7.26 21.44
CA VAL A 92 19.33 7.89 22.73
C VAL A 92 18.11 8.80 22.55
N GLY A 93 16.92 8.20 22.58
CA GLY A 93 15.70 8.87 22.15
C GLY A 93 15.73 9.08 20.65
N MET A 94 15.65 10.34 20.20
CA MET A 94 15.87 10.71 18.80
C MET A 94 17.32 11.08 18.48
N ASP A 95 18.21 11.25 19.46
CA ASP A 95 19.63 11.50 19.18
C ASP A 95 20.36 10.18 18.86
N VAL A 96 21.42 10.25 18.05
CA VAL A 96 22.33 9.12 17.81
C VAL A 96 23.70 9.46 18.37
N ALA A 97 24.16 8.67 19.34
CA ALA A 97 25.56 8.61 19.71
C ALA A 97 26.25 7.56 18.86
N LEU A 98 27.45 7.83 18.35
CA LEU A 98 28.27 6.83 17.69
C LEU A 98 29.72 6.91 18.14
N VAL A 99 30.42 5.79 17.99
CA VAL A 99 31.87 5.72 18.00
C VAL A 99 32.33 5.12 16.68
N TYR A 100 33.40 5.64 16.09
CA TYR A 100 34.00 5.09 14.89
C TYR A 100 35.53 4.98 15.02
N SER A 101 36.08 3.97 14.35
CA SER A 101 37.51 3.62 14.39
C SER A 101 37.86 2.68 13.22
N TYR A 102 39.14 2.59 12.92
CA TYR A 102 39.65 1.74 11.83
C TYR A 102 39.22 0.27 11.97
N GLU A 103 38.75 -0.33 10.88
CA GLU A 103 38.57 -1.77 10.74
C GLU A 103 39.03 -2.24 9.36
N GLY A 104 40.18 -2.93 9.33
CA GLY A 104 40.73 -3.58 8.14
C GLY A 104 41.06 -5.06 8.36
N PRO A 105 41.34 -5.83 7.29
CA PRO A 105 41.77 -7.23 7.40
C PRO A 105 43.13 -7.36 8.12
N THR A 106 44.00 -6.36 7.95
CA THR A 106 45.25 -6.18 8.69
C THR A 106 45.15 -4.94 9.57
N LEU A 107 45.99 -4.85 10.61
CA LEU A 107 46.11 -3.68 11.47
C LEU A 107 47.60 -3.46 11.76
N SER A 108 48.11 -2.29 11.37
CA SER A 108 49.45 -1.80 11.67
C SER A 108 49.38 -0.54 12.53
N GLY A 109 50.49 -0.21 13.21
CA GLY A 109 50.63 1.08 13.86
C GLY A 109 50.49 2.23 12.84
N SER A 110 49.76 3.27 13.22
CA SER A 110 49.43 4.43 12.36
C SER A 110 48.82 5.54 13.21
N ALA A 111 49.32 6.76 13.05
CA ALA A 111 48.76 7.95 13.68
C ALA A 111 47.40 8.40 13.11
N LEU A 112 46.84 7.65 12.14
CA LEU A 112 45.48 7.83 11.62
C LEU A 112 44.47 6.86 12.27
N HIS A 113 44.93 5.83 12.99
CA HIS A 113 44.06 4.81 13.58
C HIS A 113 43.62 5.24 14.99
N ASP A 114 42.87 6.34 15.05
CA ASP A 114 42.26 6.89 16.25
C ASP A 114 40.92 6.21 16.61
N VAL A 115 40.32 6.64 17.73
CA VAL A 115 38.91 6.39 18.03
C VAL A 115 38.20 7.72 18.24
N TYR A 116 37.09 7.93 17.53
CA TYR A 116 36.27 9.13 17.60
C TYR A 116 34.88 8.83 18.13
N PHE A 117 34.39 9.67 19.02
CA PHE A 117 32.99 9.72 19.44
C PHE A 117 32.30 10.92 18.77
N GLN A 118 31.04 10.77 18.38
CA GLN A 118 30.24 11.87 17.84
C GLN A 118 28.77 11.74 18.24
N TRP A 119 28.14 12.90 18.46
CA TRP A 119 26.69 13.02 18.56
C TRP A 119 26.10 13.52 17.25
N TRP A 120 24.98 12.92 16.85
CA TRP A 120 24.06 13.44 15.85
C TRP A 120 22.78 13.83 16.57
N ARG A 121 22.52 15.13 16.64
CA ARG A 121 21.42 15.71 17.44
C ARG A 121 20.19 15.94 16.60
N TRP A 122 19.04 15.49 17.07
CA TRP A 122 17.76 15.70 16.40
C TRP A 122 17.36 17.17 16.45
N ASN A 123 16.97 17.74 15.30
CA ASN A 123 16.54 19.14 15.19
C ASN A 123 15.12 19.41 15.71
N GLY A 124 14.40 18.37 16.15
CA GLY A 124 13.03 18.44 16.66
C GLY A 124 11.94 18.18 15.62
N THR A 125 12.24 18.21 14.32
CA THR A 125 11.23 18.17 13.25
C THR A 125 11.41 17.02 12.26
N SER A 126 12.59 16.88 11.66
CA SER A 126 12.80 15.99 10.49
C SER A 126 14.22 15.48 10.27
N ASP A 127 15.24 16.03 10.95
CA ASP A 127 16.64 15.82 10.57
C ASP A 127 17.64 15.90 11.73
N TRP A 128 18.86 15.42 11.49
CA TRP A 128 19.96 15.45 12.46
C TRP A 128 21.03 16.49 12.12
N SER A 129 21.73 16.98 13.14
CA SER A 129 22.93 17.81 13.01
C SER A 129 24.10 17.14 13.71
N PRO A 130 25.21 16.83 13.01
CA PRO A 130 26.42 16.31 13.64
C PRO A 130 27.06 17.38 14.54
N GLN A 131 27.45 16.98 15.74
CA GLN A 131 28.36 17.76 16.59
C GLN A 131 29.81 17.50 16.18
N THR A 132 30.73 18.33 16.65
CA THR A 132 32.17 18.10 16.49
C THR A 132 32.55 16.73 17.08
N SER A 133 33.34 15.94 16.35
CA SER A 133 33.85 14.67 16.86
C SER A 133 34.85 14.90 17.99
N VAL A 134 34.80 14.03 19.00
CA VAL A 134 35.65 14.04 20.18
C VAL A 134 36.56 12.83 20.09
N LYS A 135 37.88 13.05 20.12
CA LYS A 135 38.84 11.94 20.12
C LYS A 135 38.80 11.24 21.49
N VAL A 136 38.53 9.93 21.49
CA VAL A 136 38.40 9.07 22.69
C VAL A 136 39.73 8.41 23.02
N PHE A 137 40.45 7.95 21.99
CA PHE A 137 41.79 7.39 22.06
C PHE A 137 42.63 7.95 20.92
N ASP A 138 43.88 8.31 21.24
CA ASP A 138 44.78 9.06 20.36
C ASP A 138 46.01 8.23 19.99
N ALA A 139 46.15 7.91 18.70
CA ALA A 139 47.33 7.28 18.14
C ALA A 139 48.39 8.36 17.86
N THR A 140 49.13 8.76 18.89
CA THR A 140 50.05 9.91 18.79
C THR A 140 51.25 9.68 17.85
N ASP A 141 51.52 8.44 17.45
CA ASP A 141 52.54 8.07 16.47
C ASP A 141 52.23 6.73 15.77
N ASN A 142 53.04 6.38 14.77
CA ASN A 142 52.89 5.16 13.97
C ASN A 142 53.35 3.86 14.70
N SER A 143 53.67 3.90 15.99
CA SER A 143 54.01 2.70 16.78
C SER A 143 52.80 2.05 17.45
N THR A 144 51.67 2.75 17.50
CA THR A 144 50.39 2.24 18.04
C THR A 144 49.24 2.46 17.06
N ALA A 145 48.12 1.79 17.30
CA ALA A 145 46.88 2.00 16.54
C ALA A 145 45.68 1.51 17.35
N TYR A 146 44.53 2.14 17.17
CA TYR A 146 43.25 1.72 17.73
C TYR A 146 42.28 1.22 16.66
N ALA A 147 41.36 0.36 17.06
CA ALA A 147 40.38 -0.28 16.18
C ALA A 147 39.27 -0.96 17.00
N ARG A 148 38.19 -1.40 16.33
CA ARG A 148 37.03 -2.10 16.95
C ARG A 148 36.48 -1.38 18.17
N ALA A 149 36.32 -0.07 18.07
CA ALA A 149 35.68 0.69 19.11
C ALA A 149 34.18 0.38 19.17
N GLU A 150 33.64 0.22 20.37
CA GLU A 150 32.21 0.14 20.63
C GLU A 150 31.85 1.00 21.84
N LEU A 151 30.61 1.48 21.89
CA LEU A 151 30.09 2.27 23.00
C LEU A 151 28.96 1.57 23.74
N ALA A 152 28.72 1.95 25.00
CA ALA A 152 27.48 1.67 25.68
C ALA A 152 27.20 2.72 26.76
N ARG A 153 25.93 2.87 27.13
CA ARG A 153 25.48 3.83 28.14
C ARG A 153 24.97 3.08 29.36
N ASP A 154 25.48 3.45 30.53
CA ASP A 154 25.05 2.85 31.80
C ASP A 154 23.81 3.54 32.39
N SER A 155 23.32 3.06 33.55
CA SER A 155 22.06 3.58 34.11
C SER A 155 22.18 5.01 34.65
N LEU A 156 23.39 5.45 34.99
CA LEU A 156 23.71 6.83 35.36
C LEU A 156 23.88 7.73 34.13
N GLY A 157 23.81 7.15 32.93
CA GLY A 157 23.88 7.86 31.66
C GLY A 157 25.29 8.18 31.19
N ARG A 158 26.33 7.62 31.84
CA ARG A 158 27.74 7.74 31.42
C ARG A 158 27.94 6.95 30.13
N ILE A 159 28.77 7.46 29.23
CA ILE A 159 29.09 6.80 27.96
C ILE A 159 30.45 6.10 28.12
N TRP A 160 30.43 4.77 28.05
CA TRP A 160 31.63 3.94 28.05
C TRP A 160 32.00 3.61 26.62
N VAL A 161 33.27 3.76 26.28
CA VAL A 161 33.83 3.31 25.00
C VAL A 161 34.98 2.38 25.29
N TRP A 162 34.96 1.16 24.73
CA TRP A 162 36.13 0.29 24.72
C TRP A 162 36.68 0.19 23.31
N ALA A 163 37.96 -0.10 23.19
CA ALA A 163 38.62 -0.37 21.92
C ALA A 163 39.80 -1.34 22.15
N GLN A 164 40.36 -1.86 21.06
CA GLN A 164 41.67 -2.51 21.09
C GLN A 164 42.77 -1.52 20.71
N ARG A 165 43.86 -1.50 21.47
CA ARG A 165 45.12 -0.83 21.14
C ARG A 165 46.14 -1.88 20.68
N LEU A 166 46.68 -1.73 19.48
CA LEU A 166 47.96 -2.35 19.09
C LEU A 166 49.07 -1.55 19.76
N ASN A 167 49.88 -2.21 20.59
CA ASN A 167 51.06 -1.63 21.23
C ASN A 167 52.30 -1.80 20.33
N SER A 168 53.34 -1.04 20.63
CA SER A 168 54.64 -1.08 19.92
C SER A 168 55.43 -2.39 20.10
N ASP A 169 55.07 -3.23 21.08
CA ASP A 169 55.62 -4.60 21.24
C ASP A 169 54.88 -5.65 20.39
N GLY A 170 53.91 -5.23 19.57
CA GLY A 170 53.08 -6.09 18.74
C GLY A 170 51.95 -6.81 19.48
N ARG A 171 51.78 -6.59 20.79
CA ARG A 171 50.64 -7.11 21.56
C ARG A 171 49.45 -6.18 21.42
N PHE A 172 48.26 -6.76 21.62
CA PHE A 172 47.01 -6.01 21.69
C PHE A 172 46.59 -5.83 23.15
N THR A 173 46.05 -4.67 23.50
CA THR A 173 45.51 -4.36 24.84
C THR A 173 44.08 -3.87 24.71
N MET A 174 43.19 -4.34 25.57
CA MET A 174 41.85 -3.76 25.70
C MET A 174 41.90 -2.49 26.54
N VAL A 175 41.61 -1.38 25.90
CA VAL A 175 41.51 -0.05 26.52
C VAL A 175 40.05 0.31 26.71
N ILE A 176 39.75 1.09 27.74
CA ILE A 176 38.39 1.57 28.01
C ILE A 176 38.43 3.00 28.53
N SER A 177 37.47 3.81 28.11
CA SER A 177 37.35 5.23 28.40
C SER A 177 35.90 5.55 28.75
N VAL A 178 35.69 6.56 29.59
CA VAL A 178 34.35 6.95 30.03
C VAL A 178 34.15 8.46 29.93
N SER A 179 32.98 8.85 29.43
CA SER A 179 32.47 10.21 29.54
C SER A 179 31.41 10.29 30.63
N THR A 180 31.58 11.25 31.54
CA THR A 180 30.62 11.61 32.59
C THR A 180 29.88 12.92 32.31
N ASP A 181 30.23 13.61 31.23
CA ASP A 181 29.71 14.93 30.82
C ASP A 181 28.82 14.86 29.56
N GLY A 182 28.27 13.67 29.27
CA GLY A 182 27.36 13.45 28.15
C GLY A 182 28.05 13.38 26.79
N GLY A 183 29.33 13.01 26.74
CA GLY A 183 30.12 12.80 25.52
C GLY A 183 30.97 14.00 25.10
N ALA A 184 31.15 15.01 25.95
CA ALA A 184 31.97 16.18 25.64
C ALA A 184 33.47 15.93 25.89
N THR A 185 33.81 15.14 26.91
CA THR A 185 35.17 14.64 27.17
C THR A 185 35.15 13.17 27.57
N PHE A 186 36.27 12.49 27.34
CA PHE A 186 36.47 11.08 27.64
C PHE A 186 37.74 10.89 28.49
N GLN A 187 37.66 10.03 29.51
CA GLN A 187 38.75 9.74 30.44
C GLN A 187 39.16 8.27 30.32
N GLU A 188 40.36 7.99 29.80
CA GLU A 188 40.92 6.63 29.77
C GLU A 188 41.03 6.07 31.20
N GLN A 189 40.58 4.83 31.36
CA GLN A 189 40.61 4.05 32.59
C GLN A 189 41.72 2.99 32.51
N PRO A 190 42.10 2.34 33.63
CA PRO A 190 43.10 1.27 33.59
C PRO A 190 42.76 0.20 32.55
N SER A 191 43.72 -0.12 31.69
CA SER A 191 43.57 -1.14 30.66
C SER A 191 43.25 -2.52 31.27
N LEU A 192 42.43 -3.31 30.57
CA LEU A 192 41.81 -4.50 31.16
C LEU A 192 42.67 -5.76 31.03
N ASP A 193 42.96 -6.18 29.79
CA ASP A 193 43.71 -7.41 29.48
C ASP A 193 44.56 -7.22 28.21
N SER A 194 45.60 -8.04 28.03
CA SER A 194 46.52 -7.95 26.87
C SER A 194 46.83 -9.30 26.21
N PHE A 195 46.77 -9.35 24.89
CA PHE A 195 46.75 -10.55 24.05
C PHE A 195 47.85 -10.53 22.98
N VAL A 196 48.21 -11.71 22.45
CA VAL A 196 49.12 -11.83 21.30
C VAL A 196 48.36 -11.75 19.97
N GLY A 197 47.13 -12.28 19.93
CA GLY A 197 46.23 -12.15 18.78
C GLY A 197 45.24 -11.00 18.94
N ARG A 198 44.79 -10.44 17.80
CA ARG A 198 43.82 -9.32 17.73
C ARG A 198 42.53 -9.67 18.48
N PRO A 199 42.15 -8.95 19.55
CA PRO A 199 40.89 -9.18 20.24
C PRO A 199 39.67 -8.68 19.46
N GLY A 200 38.51 -9.03 20.00
CA GLY A 200 37.22 -8.41 19.75
C GLY A 200 36.37 -8.58 21.01
N GLY A 201 35.22 -7.94 21.06
CA GLY A 201 34.33 -8.04 22.20
C GLY A 201 32.99 -7.37 21.95
N ARG A 202 32.15 -7.39 22.99
CA ARG A 202 30.88 -6.65 23.06
C ARG A 202 30.74 -5.93 24.39
N ILE A 203 30.50 -4.61 24.39
CA ILE A 203 30.11 -3.86 25.60
C ILE A 203 28.60 -3.61 25.64
N MET A 204 27.95 -3.88 26.78
CA MET A 204 26.50 -3.71 26.93
C MET A 204 26.05 -3.54 28.39
N PRO A 205 24.93 -2.84 28.67
CA PRO A 205 24.34 -2.79 30.00
C PRO A 205 23.62 -4.10 30.36
N VAL A 206 23.76 -4.52 31.62
CA VAL A 206 23.13 -5.71 32.22
C VAL A 206 22.68 -5.40 33.66
N ASN A 207 21.83 -6.23 34.24
CA ASN A 207 21.27 -6.15 35.60
C ASN A 207 20.62 -4.80 36.00
N GLY A 208 20.33 -3.92 35.03
CA GLY A 208 19.75 -2.59 35.23
C GLY A 208 20.71 -1.55 35.83
N ASN A 209 21.83 -1.96 36.42
CA ASN A 209 22.83 -1.09 37.06
C ASN A 209 24.28 -1.59 36.88
N GLN A 210 24.53 -2.44 35.89
CA GLN A 210 25.87 -2.97 35.58
C GLN A 210 26.19 -2.86 34.09
N MET A 211 27.49 -2.87 33.80
CA MET A 211 28.06 -2.99 32.46
C MET A 211 28.74 -4.35 32.34
N MET A 212 28.50 -5.04 31.23
CA MET A 212 29.22 -6.24 30.82
C MET A 212 30.12 -5.91 29.64
N LEU A 213 31.35 -6.43 29.68
CA LEU A 213 32.25 -6.48 28.53
C LEU A 213 32.61 -7.94 28.25
N LEU A 214 32.14 -8.48 27.13
CA LEU A 214 32.49 -9.79 26.58
C LEU A 214 33.70 -9.65 25.66
N TYR A 215 34.64 -10.59 25.63
CA TYR A 215 35.82 -10.50 24.76
C TYR A 215 36.57 -11.81 24.53
N SER A 216 37.31 -11.88 23.41
CA SER A 216 38.28 -12.94 23.14
C SER A 216 39.33 -12.50 22.11
N ALA A 217 40.55 -13.04 22.24
CA ALA A 217 41.58 -12.98 21.20
C ALA A 217 41.26 -13.88 20.01
N LEU A 218 41.84 -13.55 18.84
CA LEU A 218 42.00 -14.46 17.70
C LEU A 218 42.78 -15.72 18.10
N GLY A 219 42.36 -16.89 17.62
CA GLY A 219 43.16 -18.12 17.70
C GLY A 219 42.72 -19.15 18.73
N GLY A 220 41.44 -19.18 19.12
CA GLY A 220 40.86 -20.30 19.90
C GLY A 220 41.26 -20.35 21.38
N ALA A 221 41.90 -19.31 21.90
CA ALA A 221 42.05 -19.14 23.35
C ALA A 221 40.66 -18.97 24.01
N ALA A 222 40.56 -19.32 25.30
CA ALA A 222 39.33 -19.10 26.06
C ALA A 222 38.96 -17.60 26.05
N GLY A 223 37.67 -17.32 25.84
CA GLY A 223 37.12 -15.96 25.91
C GLY A 223 36.41 -15.70 27.25
N TYR A 224 36.27 -14.43 27.60
CA TYR A 224 35.93 -13.97 28.94
C TYR A 224 34.80 -12.93 28.95
N MET A 225 34.31 -12.63 30.15
CA MET A 225 33.60 -11.39 30.47
C MET A 225 34.21 -10.69 31.67
N ARG A 226 33.99 -9.38 31.75
CA ARG A 226 34.11 -8.58 32.98
C ARG A 226 32.79 -7.85 33.25
N LEU A 227 32.51 -7.63 34.52
CA LEU A 227 31.36 -6.87 35.01
C LEU A 227 31.84 -5.64 35.77
N ARG A 228 31.07 -4.55 35.69
CA ARG A 228 31.23 -3.36 36.53
C ARG A 228 29.85 -2.88 36.97
N SER A 229 29.67 -2.56 38.25
CA SER A 229 28.44 -1.97 38.78
C SER A 229 28.51 -0.45 38.73
N ASP A 230 27.36 0.21 38.64
CA ASP A 230 27.31 1.67 38.53
C ASP A 230 27.91 2.41 39.73
N SER A 231 27.80 1.79 40.91
CA SER A 231 28.37 2.19 42.21
C SER A 231 29.89 1.99 42.32
N ASP A 232 30.50 1.20 41.45
CA ASP A 232 31.94 0.92 41.52
C ASP A 232 32.72 2.17 41.08
N ALA A 233 33.97 2.31 41.53
CA ALA A 233 34.85 3.35 41.01
C ALA A 233 34.96 3.23 39.47
N LEU A 234 35.11 4.36 38.76
CA LEU A 234 35.20 4.34 37.28
C LEU A 234 36.34 3.44 36.78
N SER A 235 37.44 3.40 37.54
CA SER A 235 38.63 2.61 37.27
C SER A 235 38.50 1.11 37.64
N SER A 236 37.34 0.66 38.12
CA SER A 236 37.15 -0.69 38.66
C SER A 236 36.28 -1.56 37.77
N TRP A 237 36.79 -2.74 37.43
CA TRP A 237 36.09 -3.82 36.74
C TRP A 237 36.39 -5.13 37.46
N SER A 238 35.48 -6.11 37.39
CA SER A 238 35.70 -7.45 37.93
C SER A 238 36.95 -8.09 37.33
N SER A 239 37.50 -9.10 38.01
CA SER A 239 38.43 -10.04 37.38
C SER A 239 37.78 -10.71 36.15
N PRO A 240 38.57 -11.18 35.16
CA PRO A 240 38.06 -11.95 34.04
C PRO A 240 37.30 -13.19 34.52
N GLN A 241 36.15 -13.47 33.91
CA GLN A 241 35.35 -14.67 34.13
C GLN A 241 35.25 -15.43 32.81
N VAL A 242 35.54 -16.73 32.79
CA VAL A 242 35.53 -17.53 31.55
C VAL A 242 34.09 -17.70 31.05
N VAL A 243 33.85 -17.37 29.79
CA VAL A 243 32.54 -17.53 29.10
C VAL A 243 32.62 -18.55 27.99
N PHE A 244 33.72 -18.55 27.23
CA PHE A 244 33.96 -19.42 26.09
C PHE A 244 35.15 -20.35 26.36
N PRO A 245 35.02 -21.38 27.23
CA PRO A 245 36.10 -22.34 27.47
C PRO A 245 36.51 -23.12 26.21
N GLU A 246 35.62 -23.22 25.21
CA GLU A 246 35.90 -23.79 23.89
C GLU A 246 36.71 -22.87 22.95
N GLY A 247 36.88 -21.60 23.32
CA GLY A 247 37.42 -20.55 22.46
C GLY A 247 36.48 -20.14 21.33
N ILE A 248 36.76 -18.98 20.73
CA ILE A 248 36.03 -18.43 19.57
C ILE A 248 37.02 -17.93 18.52
N TYR A 249 36.58 -17.84 17.26
CA TYR A 249 37.44 -17.52 16.11
C TYR A 249 38.25 -16.22 16.34
N HIS A 250 37.54 -15.13 16.66
CA HIS A 250 38.00 -13.97 17.44
C HIS A 250 36.79 -13.32 18.10
N GLY A 251 36.97 -12.46 19.11
CA GLY A 251 35.88 -11.88 19.87
C GLY A 251 34.93 -10.92 19.14
N ALA A 252 35.09 -10.72 17.83
CA ALA A 252 34.13 -9.97 17.01
C ALA A 252 33.28 -10.87 16.09
N ALA A 253 33.47 -12.20 16.17
CA ALA A 253 32.58 -13.21 15.59
C ALA A 253 31.48 -13.61 16.59
N MET A 254 30.86 -12.61 17.22
CA MET A 254 29.73 -12.75 18.14
C MET A 254 28.77 -11.57 17.96
N SER A 255 27.49 -11.78 18.26
CA SER A 255 26.48 -10.73 18.31
C SER A 255 25.64 -10.94 19.58
N ALA A 256 25.19 -9.86 20.22
CA ALA A 256 24.47 -9.93 21.49
C ALA A 256 23.26 -8.99 21.54
N ALA A 257 22.33 -9.27 22.45
CA ALA A 257 21.20 -8.40 22.76
C ALA A 257 20.86 -8.50 24.25
N SER A 258 20.46 -7.39 24.89
CA SER A 258 19.93 -7.44 26.26
C SER A 258 18.65 -8.28 26.29
N ASP A 259 18.42 -9.07 27.34
CA ASP A 259 17.18 -9.83 27.50
C ASP A 259 16.01 -9.01 28.09
N GLY A 260 16.26 -7.75 28.46
CA GLY A 260 15.29 -6.82 29.04
C GLY A 260 14.87 -7.14 30.48
N SER A 261 15.48 -8.13 31.13
CA SER A 261 15.31 -8.49 32.55
C SER A 261 16.61 -8.39 33.37
N GLY A 262 17.71 -8.01 32.72
CA GLY A 262 19.03 -7.86 33.33
C GLY A 262 20.08 -8.84 32.80
N GLY A 263 19.68 -9.82 32.01
CA GLY A 263 20.58 -10.73 31.33
C GLY A 263 20.92 -10.32 29.88
N ALA A 264 21.54 -11.24 29.17
CA ALA A 264 21.97 -11.06 27.78
C ALA A 264 21.81 -12.35 26.97
N HIS A 265 21.33 -12.20 25.74
CA HIS A 265 21.36 -13.23 24.70
C HIS A 265 22.64 -13.07 23.87
N LEU A 266 23.28 -14.18 23.53
CA LEU A 266 24.57 -14.18 22.84
C LEU A 266 24.61 -15.29 21.79
N VAL A 267 24.96 -14.93 20.56
CA VAL A 267 25.25 -15.85 19.46
C VAL A 267 26.69 -15.65 18.99
N TYR A 268 27.45 -16.72 18.77
CA TYR A 268 28.90 -16.65 18.54
C TYR A 268 29.43 -17.79 17.69
N LYS A 269 30.60 -17.60 17.08
CA LYS A 269 31.30 -18.62 16.28
C LYS A 269 32.42 -19.32 17.03
N ALA A 270 32.37 -20.65 17.07
CA ALA A 270 33.44 -21.51 17.56
C ALA A 270 33.62 -22.71 16.61
N ASN A 271 34.87 -23.06 16.26
CA ASN A 271 35.19 -24.11 15.28
C ASN A 271 34.39 -23.96 13.96
N ASP A 272 34.32 -22.72 13.47
CA ASP A 272 33.52 -22.27 12.32
C ASP A 272 31.99 -22.50 12.38
N GLN A 273 31.49 -23.17 13.42
CA GLN A 273 30.08 -23.39 13.70
C GLN A 273 29.48 -22.28 14.58
N LEU A 274 28.17 -22.08 14.49
CA LEU A 274 27.46 -21.05 15.26
C LEU A 274 26.78 -21.66 16.49
N PHE A 275 26.94 -21.00 17.64
CA PHE A 275 26.40 -21.39 18.93
C PHE A 275 25.67 -20.24 19.62
N TYR A 276 24.78 -20.58 20.55
CA TYR A 276 24.03 -19.65 21.38
C TYR A 276 24.24 -19.93 22.87
N ARG A 277 24.22 -18.88 23.69
CA ARG A 277 24.10 -18.92 25.15
C ARG A 277 23.22 -17.77 25.67
N HIS A 278 22.65 -17.95 26.85
CA HIS A 278 21.96 -16.92 27.64
C HIS A 278 22.72 -16.66 28.94
N TYR A 279 22.85 -15.39 29.33
CA TYR A 279 23.31 -14.97 30.65
C TYR A 279 22.12 -14.52 31.48
N SER A 280 21.94 -15.12 32.66
CA SER A 280 20.76 -14.92 33.53
C SER A 280 21.06 -14.06 34.78
N GLY A 281 21.92 -13.04 34.64
CA GLY A 281 22.27 -12.13 35.74
C GLY A 281 23.28 -12.69 36.75
N GLY A 282 23.84 -13.88 36.51
CA GLY A 282 24.87 -14.49 37.36
C GLY A 282 25.54 -15.74 36.77
N SER A 283 24.87 -16.46 35.87
CA SER A 283 25.40 -17.65 35.21
C SER A 283 25.08 -17.67 33.72
N TRP A 284 25.93 -18.36 32.94
CA TRP A 284 25.69 -18.67 31.54
C TRP A 284 25.02 -20.03 31.38
N SER A 285 24.11 -20.12 30.42
CA SER A 285 23.55 -21.40 29.97
C SER A 285 24.63 -22.31 29.37
N ALA A 286 24.30 -23.60 29.26
CA ALA A 286 24.99 -24.49 28.33
C ALA A 286 24.91 -23.92 26.90
N ARG A 287 25.90 -24.22 26.06
CA ARG A 287 25.89 -23.83 24.65
C ARG A 287 24.85 -24.64 23.86
N GLN A 288 24.13 -23.97 22.99
CA GLN A 288 23.19 -24.56 22.03
C GLN A 288 23.77 -24.42 20.62
N LEU A 289 23.77 -25.48 19.82
CA LEU A 289 24.19 -25.42 18.42
C LEU A 289 23.12 -24.69 17.58
N ILE A 290 23.55 -23.74 16.75
CA ILE A 290 22.68 -22.95 15.86
C ILE A 290 22.87 -23.37 14.40
N GLU A 291 24.12 -23.48 13.95
CA GLU A 291 24.48 -23.91 12.59
C GLU A 291 25.67 -24.86 12.65
N SER A 292 25.53 -26.02 11.98
CA SER A 292 26.53 -27.09 11.94
C SER A 292 27.41 -27.06 10.70
N SER A 293 26.95 -26.44 9.61
CA SER A 293 27.72 -26.20 8.39
C SER A 293 28.68 -25.03 8.61
N GLY A 294 29.85 -25.34 9.16
CA GLY A 294 30.87 -24.36 9.48
C GLY A 294 31.71 -23.94 8.27
N ASP A 295 31.96 -22.63 8.15
CA ASP A 295 32.89 -22.03 7.21
C ASP A 295 33.49 -20.74 7.82
N TRP A 296 34.67 -20.34 7.34
CA TRP A 296 35.38 -19.15 7.82
C TRP A 296 34.56 -17.86 7.66
N ALA A 297 33.65 -17.79 6.67
CA ALA A 297 32.79 -16.64 6.42
C ALA A 297 31.44 -16.72 7.14
N SER A 298 31.02 -17.88 7.67
CA SER A 298 29.80 -18.00 8.47
C SER A 298 29.87 -17.04 9.67
N GLN A 299 28.83 -16.24 9.89
CA GLN A 299 28.74 -15.26 10.97
C GLN A 299 27.28 -15.09 11.41
N PRO A 300 27.01 -14.77 12.69
CA PRO A 300 25.65 -14.56 13.18
C PRO A 300 25.28 -13.09 13.40
N ALA A 301 24.00 -12.76 13.37
CA ALA A 301 23.43 -11.56 14.00
C ALA A 301 22.21 -11.93 14.86
N ILE A 302 21.85 -11.07 15.83
CA ILE A 302 20.76 -11.31 16.78
C ILE A 302 19.90 -10.07 16.99
N THR A 303 18.59 -10.28 17.07
CA THR A 303 17.62 -9.27 17.47
C THR A 303 16.64 -9.83 18.48
N ARG A 304 16.44 -9.12 19.59
CA ARG A 304 15.32 -9.38 20.52
C ARG A 304 14.09 -8.59 20.10
N VAL A 305 12.97 -9.28 19.95
CA VAL A 305 11.66 -8.72 19.61
C VAL A 305 10.67 -9.07 20.71
N GLY A 306 10.33 -8.08 21.56
CA GLY A 306 9.57 -8.36 22.78
C GLY A 306 10.29 -9.38 23.66
N SER A 307 9.67 -10.54 23.92
CA SER A 307 10.26 -11.67 24.65
C SER A 307 10.94 -12.72 23.76
N SER A 308 10.96 -12.53 22.44
CA SER A 308 11.45 -13.51 21.48
C SER A 308 12.83 -13.13 20.94
N VAL A 309 13.64 -14.13 20.60
CA VAL A 309 14.98 -13.93 20.03
C VAL A 309 14.98 -14.42 18.58
N VAL A 310 15.37 -13.55 17.66
CA VAL A 310 15.56 -13.82 16.23
C VAL A 310 17.06 -13.87 15.95
N LEU A 311 17.48 -14.91 15.23
CA LEU A 311 18.86 -15.17 14.81
C LEU A 311 18.95 -15.10 13.29
N PHE A 312 20.03 -14.52 12.77
CA PHE A 312 20.35 -14.47 11.35
C PHE A 312 21.76 -15.03 11.12
N TRP A 313 21.98 -15.70 9.98
CA TRP A 313 23.32 -16.14 9.57
C TRP A 313 23.39 -16.47 8.08
N ASN A 314 24.60 -16.39 7.53
CA ASN A 314 24.95 -16.96 6.24
C ASN A 314 25.38 -18.44 6.38
N ARG A 315 24.87 -19.30 5.48
CA ARG A 315 25.15 -20.73 5.37
C ARG A 315 25.95 -20.99 4.10
N VAL A 316 27.09 -21.67 4.22
CA VAL A 316 27.94 -22.04 3.09
C VAL A 316 27.25 -23.04 2.14
N ILE A 317 27.40 -22.81 0.84
CA ILE A 317 27.12 -23.79 -0.24
C ILE A 317 28.43 -24.11 -0.97
N SER A 318 29.20 -23.08 -1.33
CA SER A 318 30.55 -23.16 -1.85
C SER A 318 31.39 -22.06 -1.18
N THR A 319 32.46 -22.46 -0.48
CA THR A 319 33.36 -21.54 0.22
C THR A 319 33.78 -20.38 -0.68
N ASN A 320 33.78 -19.17 -0.11
CA ASN A 320 34.10 -17.88 -0.74
C ASN A 320 33.16 -17.38 -1.85
N THR A 321 32.35 -18.23 -2.50
CA THR A 321 31.60 -17.83 -3.72
C THR A 321 30.10 -18.06 -3.71
N ASN A 322 29.56 -18.93 -2.83
CA ASN A 322 28.12 -19.19 -2.79
C ASN A 322 27.63 -19.54 -1.38
N TYR A 323 26.72 -18.72 -0.85
CA TYR A 323 26.11 -18.87 0.47
C TYR A 323 24.61 -18.54 0.34
N SER A 324 23.79 -19.18 1.18
CA SER A 324 22.39 -18.78 1.39
C SER A 324 22.26 -18.07 2.73
N PHE A 325 21.37 -17.09 2.83
CA PHE A 325 21.11 -16.35 4.05
C PHE A 325 19.87 -16.89 4.76
N TYR A 326 19.96 -17.10 6.07
CA TYR A 326 18.95 -17.77 6.89
C TYR A 326 18.54 -16.95 8.11
N THR A 327 17.33 -17.25 8.61
CA THR A 327 16.84 -16.80 9.91
C THR A 327 16.15 -17.93 10.68
N ARG A 328 16.05 -17.77 12.00
CA ARG A 328 15.07 -18.46 12.86
C ARG A 328 14.81 -17.70 14.15
N THR A 329 13.67 -17.94 14.78
CA THR A 329 13.57 -17.74 16.22
C THR A 329 14.42 -18.78 16.95
N LEU A 330 14.96 -18.45 18.13
CA LEU A 330 15.83 -19.34 18.91
C LEU A 330 15.27 -20.77 19.08
N ASP A 331 13.97 -20.85 19.40
CA ASP A 331 13.22 -22.09 19.62
C ASP A 331 12.53 -22.62 18.35
N GLY A 332 12.72 -21.95 17.20
CA GLY A 332 12.06 -22.26 15.94
C GLY A 332 12.97 -22.87 14.87
N SER A 333 12.35 -23.26 13.77
CA SER A 333 12.98 -23.86 12.58
C SER A 333 13.73 -22.82 11.74
N ALA A 334 14.83 -23.24 11.13
CA ALA A 334 15.58 -22.44 10.14
C ALA A 334 14.78 -22.22 8.85
N ARG A 335 14.76 -20.98 8.37
CA ARG A 335 14.13 -20.53 7.12
C ARG A 335 15.15 -19.76 6.29
N ALA A 336 15.24 -20.02 4.99
CA ALA A 336 16.03 -19.19 4.08
C ALA A 336 15.32 -17.85 3.80
N LEU A 337 16.08 -16.76 3.80
CA LEU A 337 15.63 -15.42 3.39
C LEU A 337 16.18 -15.01 2.03
N ASP A 338 17.40 -15.44 1.71
CA ASP A 338 18.02 -15.27 0.40
C ASP A 338 18.72 -16.57 0.00
N THR A 339 18.40 -17.08 -1.19
CA THR A 339 19.03 -18.26 -1.80
C THR A 339 19.67 -17.96 -3.16
N SER A 340 19.80 -16.67 -3.51
CA SER A 340 20.50 -16.24 -4.72
C SER A 340 21.99 -16.54 -4.62
N SER A 341 22.61 -16.91 -5.73
CA SER A 341 24.03 -17.23 -5.77
C SER A 341 24.92 -16.03 -5.45
N GLY A 342 25.86 -16.20 -4.53
CA GLY A 342 26.89 -15.21 -4.23
C GLY A 342 27.49 -15.38 -2.83
N PHE A 343 28.55 -14.64 -2.56
CA PHE A 343 29.05 -14.47 -1.20
C PHE A 343 28.05 -13.62 -0.40
N LYS A 344 27.53 -14.21 0.68
CA LYS A 344 26.72 -13.52 1.69
C LYS A 344 27.66 -13.22 2.84
N GLY A 345 28.13 -11.98 2.91
CA GLY A 345 29.08 -11.48 3.89
C GLY A 345 28.48 -11.33 5.29
N TYR A 346 29.16 -10.56 6.12
CA TYR A 346 28.83 -10.50 7.54
C TYR A 346 27.49 -9.78 7.78
N PRO A 347 26.63 -10.31 8.67
CA PRO A 347 25.33 -9.73 8.95
C PRO A 347 25.35 -8.68 10.06
N ALA A 348 24.48 -7.68 9.95
CA ALA A 348 24.16 -6.72 11.00
C ALA A 348 22.64 -6.53 11.15
N ALA A 349 22.17 -6.52 12.38
CA ALA A 349 20.77 -6.28 12.75
C ALA A 349 20.69 -5.38 13.98
N VAL A 350 19.51 -4.82 14.28
CA VAL A 350 19.29 -4.05 15.51
C VAL A 350 19.20 -5.01 16.71
N GLU A 351 19.87 -4.72 17.82
CA GLU A 351 19.88 -5.61 19.00
C GLU A 351 18.47 -5.82 19.59
N VAL A 352 17.65 -4.77 19.65
CA VAL A 352 16.33 -4.78 20.30
C VAL A 352 15.31 -4.00 19.48
N LEU A 353 14.17 -4.62 19.16
CA LEU A 353 13.02 -4.02 18.49
C LEU A 353 11.73 -4.23 19.30
N PRO A 354 10.76 -3.32 19.21
CA PRO A 354 9.43 -3.54 19.78
C PRO A 354 8.69 -4.64 19.01
N ALA A 355 7.78 -5.36 19.68
CA ALA A 355 6.96 -6.40 19.04
C ALA A 355 5.94 -5.87 18.01
N SER A 356 5.87 -4.55 17.83
CA SER A 356 5.07 -3.86 16.82
C SER A 356 5.77 -3.64 15.48
N VAL A 357 7.07 -3.97 15.34
CA VAL A 357 7.72 -3.87 14.02
C VAL A 357 7.07 -4.86 13.04
N PRO A 358 6.81 -4.48 11.78
CA PRO A 358 6.15 -5.37 10.83
C PRO A 358 7.03 -6.57 10.45
N ALA A 359 8.35 -6.36 10.39
CA ALA A 359 9.35 -7.40 10.24
C ALA A 359 10.68 -6.97 10.88
N VAL A 360 11.63 -7.89 10.99
CA VAL A 360 12.97 -7.67 11.59
C VAL A 360 14.00 -7.59 10.48
N PRO A 361 14.54 -6.40 10.14
CA PRO A 361 15.55 -6.26 9.10
C PRO A 361 16.93 -6.75 9.58
N CYS A 362 17.68 -7.36 8.66
CA CYS A 362 19.09 -7.67 8.78
C CYS A 362 19.78 -7.32 7.45
N VAL A 363 20.91 -6.63 7.52
CA VAL A 363 21.74 -6.25 6.36
C VAL A 363 22.94 -7.20 6.28
N TYR A 364 23.39 -7.55 5.07
CA TYR A 364 24.60 -8.33 4.82
C TYR A 364 25.25 -7.95 3.47
N GLY A 365 26.51 -8.31 3.25
CA GLY A 365 27.20 -8.06 1.97
C GLY A 365 26.80 -9.08 0.92
N ASN A 366 26.39 -8.66 -0.27
CA ASN A 366 26.00 -9.52 -1.38
C ASN A 366 26.93 -9.25 -2.57
N THR A 367 27.90 -10.13 -2.76
CA THR A 367 28.99 -9.96 -3.74
C THR A 367 29.29 -11.28 -4.46
N ALA A 368 30.07 -11.23 -5.56
CA ALA A 368 30.47 -12.47 -6.25
C ALA A 368 31.40 -13.35 -5.40
N ASP A 369 32.30 -12.72 -4.65
CA ASP A 369 33.18 -13.34 -3.66
C ASP A 369 33.57 -12.34 -2.55
N SER A 370 34.26 -12.79 -1.51
CA SER A 370 34.59 -11.94 -0.35
C SER A 370 35.49 -10.73 -0.63
N ASN A 371 36.22 -10.71 -1.76
CA ASN A 371 37.10 -9.61 -2.18
C ASN A 371 36.49 -8.78 -3.32
N SER A 372 35.51 -9.32 -4.04
CA SER A 372 34.79 -8.60 -5.09
C SER A 372 33.80 -7.58 -4.52
N SER A 373 33.59 -6.49 -5.25
CA SER A 373 32.54 -5.50 -4.95
C SER A 373 31.13 -6.04 -5.23
N GLY A 374 30.13 -5.29 -4.78
CA GLY A 374 28.70 -5.60 -4.97
C GLY A 374 27.85 -4.71 -4.09
N SER A 375 26.85 -5.27 -3.41
CA SER A 375 25.86 -4.50 -2.66
C SER A 375 25.86 -4.82 -1.16
N ALA A 376 25.55 -3.83 -0.33
CA ALA A 376 24.89 -4.08 0.94
C ALA A 376 23.42 -4.41 0.65
N THR A 377 22.91 -5.52 1.17
CA THR A 377 21.55 -6.01 0.89
C THR A 377 20.79 -6.24 2.20
N VAL A 378 19.53 -5.80 2.28
CA VAL A 378 18.64 -6.01 3.43
C VAL A 378 17.66 -7.16 3.16
N VAL A 379 17.42 -7.99 4.17
CA VAL A 379 16.38 -9.02 4.23
C VAL A 379 15.61 -8.91 5.53
N PHE A 380 14.42 -9.51 5.58
CA PHE A 380 13.51 -9.38 6.71
C PHE A 380 13.11 -10.75 7.27
N ALA A 381 13.33 -10.95 8.57
CA ALA A 381 12.74 -12.08 9.29
C ALA A 381 11.36 -11.71 9.85
N PRO A 382 10.47 -12.70 10.03
CA PRO A 382 9.20 -12.48 10.71
C PRO A 382 9.31 -11.94 12.13
N THR A 383 8.47 -10.97 12.45
CA THR A 383 8.22 -10.53 13.84
C THR A 383 7.56 -11.65 14.63
N PRO A 384 8.23 -12.22 15.66
CA PRO A 384 7.66 -13.33 16.42
C PRO A 384 6.52 -12.85 17.33
N ASN A 385 5.50 -13.69 17.49
CA ASN A 385 4.37 -13.44 18.40
C ASN A 385 3.68 -12.08 18.17
N ALA A 386 3.56 -11.65 16.91
CA ALA A 386 2.82 -10.45 16.51
C ALA A 386 1.37 -10.53 17.00
N THR A 387 1.12 -9.96 18.18
CA THR A 387 -0.21 -9.83 18.77
C THR A 387 -0.97 -8.79 17.95
N PRO A 388 -2.24 -9.02 17.55
CA PRO A 388 -3.02 -7.97 16.92
C PRO A 388 -3.03 -6.74 17.84
N PRO A 389 -2.73 -5.52 17.32
CA PRO A 389 -2.87 -4.33 18.14
C PRO A 389 -4.33 -4.22 18.61
N PRO A 390 -4.59 -3.68 19.82
CA PRO A 390 -5.95 -3.30 20.18
C PRO A 390 -6.48 -2.34 19.11
N PRO A 391 -7.78 -2.37 18.78
CA PRO A 391 -8.35 -1.39 17.86
C PRO A 391 -8.01 0.02 18.38
N PRO A 392 -7.42 0.90 17.56
CA PRO A 392 -7.12 2.26 18.01
C PRO A 392 -8.43 2.94 18.47
N PRO A 393 -8.41 3.79 19.50
CA PRO A 393 -9.44 4.82 19.57
C PRO A 393 -9.37 5.61 18.24
N PRO A 394 -10.51 5.95 17.61
CA PRO A 394 -10.52 6.48 16.26
C PRO A 394 -9.61 7.72 16.18
N PRO A 395 -8.65 7.77 15.24
CA PRO A 395 -7.93 9.00 14.94
C PRO A 395 -8.94 10.09 14.59
N PRO A 396 -8.67 11.37 14.91
CA PRO A 396 -9.43 12.46 14.30
C PRO A 396 -9.34 12.32 12.77
N PRO A 397 -10.42 12.53 12.01
CA PRO A 397 -10.37 12.40 10.56
C PRO A 397 -9.29 13.33 9.98
N PRO A 398 -8.56 12.91 8.94
CA PRO A 398 -7.92 13.87 8.05
C PRO A 398 -8.99 14.87 7.57
N PRO A 399 -8.69 16.17 7.48
CA PRO A 399 -9.67 17.14 6.99
C PRO A 399 -10.14 16.71 5.59
N PRO A 400 -11.44 16.53 5.36
CA PRO A 400 -11.93 16.06 4.07
C PRO A 400 -11.62 17.08 2.97
N PRO A 401 -11.33 16.64 1.73
CA PRO A 401 -11.41 17.51 0.57
C PRO A 401 -12.82 18.14 0.52
N PRO A 402 -12.95 19.46 0.32
CA PRO A 402 -14.22 20.14 0.51
C PRO A 402 -15.22 19.77 -0.58
N SER A 403 -16.33 19.13 -0.20
CA SER A 403 -17.49 18.93 -1.08
C SER A 403 -18.80 19.30 -0.37
N GLY A 404 -19.42 20.38 -0.85
CA GLY A 404 -20.88 20.49 -0.84
C GLY A 404 -21.58 20.92 0.44
N GLY A 405 -21.06 21.91 1.18
CA GLY A 405 -22.00 22.78 1.88
C GLY A 405 -22.78 23.61 0.85
N GLY A 406 -24.08 23.78 1.05
CA GLY A 406 -24.97 24.34 0.02
C GLY A 406 -24.56 25.74 -0.46
N THR A 407 -24.88 26.04 -1.72
CA THR A 407 -24.78 27.38 -2.28
C THR A 407 -25.59 28.36 -1.45
N LEU A 408 -24.90 29.19 -0.65
CA LEU A 408 -25.50 30.28 0.13
C LEU A 408 -25.91 31.43 -0.78
N PHE A 409 -25.16 31.64 -1.85
CA PHE A 409 -25.43 32.66 -2.85
C PHE A 409 -24.83 32.25 -4.20
N SER A 410 -25.51 32.56 -5.29
CA SER A 410 -24.95 32.45 -6.64
C SER A 410 -25.53 33.50 -7.56
N ASP A 411 -24.69 34.07 -8.41
CA ASP A 411 -25.07 35.02 -9.44
C ASP A 411 -24.17 34.83 -10.68
N ASP A 412 -24.78 34.41 -11.79
CA ASP A 412 -24.10 34.36 -13.09
C ASP A 412 -24.05 35.75 -13.77
N PHE A 413 -24.70 36.77 -13.20
CA PHE A 413 -24.85 38.10 -13.79
C PHE A 413 -25.52 38.05 -15.17
N ASN A 414 -26.59 37.27 -15.29
CA ASN A 414 -27.37 37.12 -16.52
C ASN A 414 -28.39 38.26 -16.70
N ARG A 415 -28.00 39.52 -16.47
CA ARG A 415 -28.88 40.69 -16.57
C ARG A 415 -28.33 41.67 -17.62
N SER A 416 -28.97 42.84 -17.71
CA SER A 416 -28.59 43.92 -18.62
C SER A 416 -28.87 45.25 -17.91
N LEU A 417 -28.13 45.49 -16.83
CA LEU A 417 -28.26 46.68 -15.98
C LEU A 417 -27.15 47.67 -16.34
N SER A 418 -27.54 48.87 -16.74
CA SER A 418 -26.60 49.97 -17.03
C SER A 418 -25.95 50.58 -15.77
N SER A 419 -26.35 50.15 -14.57
CA SER A 419 -25.77 50.54 -13.29
C SER A 419 -26.13 49.52 -12.22
N GLY A 420 -25.14 49.13 -11.41
CA GLY A 420 -25.24 48.14 -10.33
C GLY A 420 -25.27 46.68 -10.81
N LEU A 421 -25.15 45.77 -9.84
CA LEU A 421 -25.23 44.31 -10.03
C LEU A 421 -26.57 43.73 -9.53
N GLY A 422 -27.63 44.54 -9.56
CA GLY A 422 -28.96 44.13 -9.08
C GLY A 422 -29.13 44.18 -7.54
N PRO A 423 -30.33 43.82 -7.04
CA PRO A 423 -30.73 44.08 -5.64
C PRO A 423 -29.99 43.23 -4.61
N SER A 424 -29.41 42.10 -5.01
CA SER A 424 -28.66 41.21 -4.11
C SER A 424 -27.22 41.67 -3.83
N TRP A 425 -26.78 42.79 -4.43
CA TRP A 425 -25.42 43.31 -4.29
C TRP A 425 -25.42 44.72 -3.72
N ARG A 426 -24.52 44.98 -2.78
CA ARG A 426 -24.18 46.31 -2.26
C ARG A 426 -22.91 46.74 -2.99
N ILE A 427 -22.99 47.85 -3.72
CA ILE A 427 -21.77 48.51 -4.20
C ILE A 427 -21.12 49.19 -2.98
N VAL A 428 -19.91 48.75 -2.65
CA VAL A 428 -19.10 49.27 -1.52
C VAL A 428 -18.31 50.48 -1.98
N SER A 429 -17.72 50.39 -3.17
CA SER A 429 -17.05 51.49 -3.86
C SER A 429 -17.10 51.28 -5.37
N GLY A 430 -16.86 52.37 -6.12
CA GLY A 430 -16.82 52.32 -7.57
C GLY A 430 -18.18 52.40 -8.24
N LEU A 431 -18.16 52.10 -9.54
CA LEU A 431 -19.34 51.85 -10.35
C LEU A 431 -19.18 50.47 -10.99
N TRP A 432 -20.33 49.84 -11.24
CA TRP A 432 -20.42 48.48 -11.76
C TRP A 432 -21.60 48.42 -12.71
N ARG A 433 -21.52 47.56 -13.71
CA ARG A 433 -22.66 47.19 -14.54
C ARG A 433 -22.75 45.69 -14.72
N ASP A 434 -23.94 45.24 -15.09
CA ASP A 434 -24.24 43.85 -15.40
C ASP A 434 -24.58 43.75 -16.90
N ASP A 435 -23.65 43.22 -17.69
CA ASP A 435 -23.79 43.07 -19.15
C ASP A 435 -23.71 41.60 -19.62
N GLY A 436 -24.28 40.68 -18.82
CA GLY A 436 -24.06 39.22 -18.96
C GLY A 436 -22.86 38.70 -18.16
N ARG A 437 -22.36 39.55 -17.25
CA ARG A 437 -21.19 39.43 -16.36
C ARG A 437 -21.16 40.67 -15.47
N ALA A 438 -20.54 40.61 -14.31
CA ALA A 438 -20.17 41.82 -13.57
C ALA A 438 -18.96 42.47 -14.23
N ASN A 439 -19.04 43.78 -14.47
CA ASN A 439 -18.04 44.55 -15.21
C ASN A 439 -17.76 45.85 -14.45
N SER A 440 -16.51 46.04 -14.01
CA SER A 440 -16.06 47.31 -13.42
C SER A 440 -15.98 48.39 -14.51
N ASP A 441 -16.35 49.63 -14.22
CA ASP A 441 -16.37 50.70 -15.23
C ASP A 441 -15.70 52.02 -14.82
N LEU A 442 -14.99 52.05 -13.68
CA LEU A 442 -14.11 53.16 -13.28
C LEU A 442 -12.66 52.73 -13.10
N ASP A 443 -11.73 53.59 -13.50
CA ASP A 443 -10.31 53.43 -13.17
C ASP A 443 -10.08 53.82 -11.70
N GLY A 444 -10.35 52.90 -10.78
CA GLY A 444 -10.25 53.09 -9.34
C GLY A 444 -10.59 51.84 -8.54
N ALA A 445 -10.72 52.00 -7.22
CA ALA A 445 -11.09 50.91 -6.32
C ALA A 445 -12.59 50.59 -6.42
N ASP A 446 -12.93 49.59 -7.21
CA ASP A 446 -14.29 49.12 -7.43
C ASP A 446 -14.51 47.85 -6.57
N GLN A 447 -15.50 47.86 -5.67
CA GLN A 447 -15.81 46.75 -4.76
C GLN A 447 -17.33 46.56 -4.65
N ALA A 448 -17.79 45.32 -4.78
CA ALA A 448 -19.18 44.94 -4.59
C ALA A 448 -19.29 43.71 -3.69
N ALA A 449 -20.23 43.76 -2.74
CA ALA A 449 -20.41 42.73 -1.71
C ALA A 449 -21.85 42.21 -1.73
N VAL A 450 -22.05 40.92 -1.44
CA VAL A 450 -23.40 40.33 -1.43
C VAL A 450 -24.20 40.85 -0.24
N GLN A 451 -25.44 41.28 -0.50
CA GLN A 451 -26.40 41.68 0.55
C GLN A 451 -26.97 40.45 1.25
N THR A 452 -27.24 40.56 2.54
CA THR A 452 -27.84 39.50 3.41
C THR A 452 -27.04 38.21 3.58
N LEU A 453 -25.92 38.03 2.85
CA LEU A 453 -24.96 36.95 3.08
C LEU A 453 -24.09 37.23 4.32
N SER A 454 -23.92 36.23 5.16
CA SER A 454 -22.91 36.21 6.23
C SER A 454 -22.47 34.78 6.49
N CYS A 455 -21.16 34.53 6.43
CA CYS A 455 -20.56 33.23 6.72
C CYS A 455 -19.22 33.39 7.45
N THR A 456 -18.95 32.50 8.39
CA THR A 456 -17.62 32.37 9.02
C THR A 456 -16.77 31.42 8.19
N ASP A 457 -17.28 30.21 7.94
CA ASP A 457 -16.60 29.20 7.14
C ASP A 457 -17.40 29.00 5.85
N CYS A 458 -16.74 29.20 4.72
CA CYS A 458 -17.34 29.24 3.39
C CYS A 458 -16.25 29.31 2.30
N THR A 459 -16.63 28.95 1.07
CA THR A 459 -15.83 29.17 -0.14
C THR A 459 -16.52 30.18 -1.03
N VAL A 460 -15.81 31.20 -1.50
CA VAL A 460 -16.21 32.03 -2.64
C VAL A 460 -15.47 31.56 -3.88
N GLN A 461 -16.17 31.46 -5.01
CA GLN A 461 -15.65 31.09 -6.32
C GLN A 461 -16.24 32.01 -7.39
N ALA A 462 -15.44 32.41 -8.38
CA ALA A 462 -15.92 33.06 -9.59
C ALA A 462 -14.94 32.86 -10.75
N LYS A 463 -15.44 32.98 -11.98
CA LYS A 463 -14.60 33.22 -13.15
C LYS A 463 -14.17 34.69 -13.17
N VAL A 464 -12.91 34.95 -13.50
CA VAL A 464 -12.30 36.28 -13.56
C VAL A 464 -11.52 36.43 -14.87
N VAL A 465 -11.55 37.62 -15.48
CA VAL A 465 -10.59 38.05 -16.51
C VAL A 465 -9.87 39.30 -16.04
N ASN A 466 -8.53 39.28 -15.99
CA ASN A 466 -7.73 40.42 -15.54
C ASN A 466 -7.02 41.10 -16.73
N PHE A 467 -7.63 42.17 -17.27
CA PHE A 467 -7.05 43.04 -18.29
C PHE A 467 -6.03 44.06 -17.73
N ARG A 468 -5.08 43.61 -16.90
CA ARG A 468 -4.00 44.43 -16.29
C ARG A 468 -4.45 45.38 -15.17
N ALA A 469 -5.45 44.99 -14.38
CA ALA A 469 -5.63 45.47 -13.01
C ALA A 469 -4.46 44.99 -12.14
N THR A 470 -3.98 45.80 -11.19
CA THR A 470 -2.94 45.30 -10.26
C THR A 470 -3.49 44.21 -9.36
N ALA A 471 -4.80 44.20 -9.07
CA ALA A 471 -5.53 43.08 -8.49
C ALA A 471 -6.95 42.94 -9.06
N ALA A 472 -7.33 41.71 -9.42
CA ALA A 472 -8.72 41.29 -9.55
C ALA A 472 -8.98 40.19 -8.52
N ALA A 473 -9.91 40.41 -7.59
CA ALA A 473 -9.97 39.65 -6.35
C ALA A 473 -11.39 39.18 -5.96
N LEU A 474 -11.45 38.09 -5.20
CA LEU A 474 -12.65 37.61 -4.51
C LEU A 474 -12.48 37.80 -3.01
N ASP A 475 -13.46 38.43 -2.39
CA ASP A 475 -13.44 38.85 -0.98
C ASP A 475 -14.26 37.90 -0.11
N LEU A 476 -13.81 37.66 1.14
CA LEU A 476 -14.48 36.78 2.09
C LEU A 476 -14.26 37.24 3.55
N ARG A 477 -15.26 36.99 4.42
CA ARG A 477 -15.38 37.57 5.77
C ARG A 477 -15.37 39.10 5.78
N GLU A 478 -15.94 39.75 4.76
CA GLU A 478 -16.05 41.21 4.72
C GLU A 478 -16.97 41.73 5.83
N SER A 479 -16.40 42.56 6.70
CA SER A 479 -17.09 43.24 7.79
C SER A 479 -17.63 44.61 7.37
N ALA A 480 -18.46 45.24 8.23
CA ALA A 480 -18.91 46.62 8.02
C ALA A 480 -17.77 47.67 8.07
N ALA A 481 -16.59 47.33 8.60
CA ALA A 481 -15.39 48.16 8.58
C ALA A 481 -14.51 47.93 7.33
N ASN A 482 -14.95 47.05 6.41
CA ASN A 482 -14.19 46.55 5.26
C ASN A 482 -12.91 45.75 5.60
N ASP A 483 -12.77 45.32 6.86
CA ASP A 483 -11.83 44.25 7.22
C ASP A 483 -12.29 42.95 6.54
N ARG A 484 -11.39 42.28 5.82
CA ARG A 484 -11.67 41.05 5.04
C ARG A 484 -10.41 40.28 4.68
N TYR A 485 -10.56 39.03 4.23
CA TYR A 485 -9.54 38.35 3.44
C TYR A 485 -9.90 38.41 1.95
N ASP A 486 -8.89 38.39 1.07
CA ASP A 486 -9.09 38.22 -0.36
C ASP A 486 -8.15 37.19 -0.98
N VAL A 487 -8.55 36.70 -2.16
CA VAL A 487 -7.65 36.06 -3.12
C VAL A 487 -7.54 36.97 -4.33
N ALA A 488 -6.33 37.42 -4.66
CA ALA A 488 -6.09 38.39 -5.71
C ALA A 488 -5.24 37.81 -6.85
N LEU A 489 -5.77 37.85 -8.08
CA LEU A 489 -5.03 37.59 -9.31
C LEU A 489 -4.39 38.89 -9.80
N LEU A 490 -3.06 38.90 -9.88
CA LEU A 490 -2.26 40.08 -10.18
C LEU A 490 -1.84 40.16 -11.65
N ALA A 491 -1.57 41.38 -12.15
CA ALA A 491 -1.13 41.62 -13.54
C ALA A 491 0.18 40.91 -13.95
N ASN A 492 1.01 40.47 -13.00
CA ASN A 492 2.23 39.68 -13.25
C ASN A 492 1.98 38.16 -13.34
N GLY A 493 0.73 37.71 -13.25
CA GLY A 493 0.36 36.30 -13.28
C GLY A 493 0.53 35.57 -11.95
N HIS A 494 0.78 36.27 -10.85
CA HIS A 494 0.77 35.70 -9.50
C HIS A 494 -0.65 35.73 -8.89
N ILE A 495 -0.86 34.86 -7.91
CA ILE A 495 -2.02 34.86 -7.03
C ILE A 495 -1.56 35.07 -5.58
N GLN A 496 -2.28 35.89 -4.84
CA GLN A 496 -2.00 36.16 -3.42
C GLN A 496 -3.22 35.87 -2.56
N ILE A 497 -2.99 35.39 -1.33
CA ILE A 497 -3.96 35.50 -0.24
C ILE A 497 -3.57 36.72 0.57
N ARG A 498 -4.50 37.66 0.75
CA ARG A 498 -4.24 38.92 1.48
C ARG A 498 -5.25 39.12 2.61
N ARG A 499 -4.81 39.80 3.67
CA ARG A 499 -5.66 40.33 4.75
C ARG A 499 -5.73 41.84 4.63
N HIS A 500 -6.93 42.39 4.69
CA HIS A 500 -7.17 43.81 4.92
C HIS A 500 -7.69 43.97 6.35
N LEU A 501 -6.96 44.69 7.20
CA LEU A 501 -7.35 44.92 8.59
C LEU A 501 -6.99 46.35 9.00
N GLY A 502 -7.95 47.14 9.47
CA GLY A 502 -7.77 48.53 9.86
C GLY A 502 -7.27 49.43 8.72
N GLY A 503 -7.60 49.10 7.48
CA GLY A 503 -7.10 49.79 6.28
C GLY A 503 -5.68 49.39 5.84
N VAL A 504 -5.06 48.40 6.49
CA VAL A 504 -3.73 47.88 6.11
C VAL A 504 -3.85 46.53 5.40
N THR A 505 -3.31 46.43 4.19
CA THR A 505 -3.20 45.17 3.44
C THR A 505 -1.92 44.43 3.81
N THR A 506 -2.02 43.17 4.24
CA THR A 506 -0.90 42.24 4.46
C THR A 506 -0.99 41.08 3.47
N VAL A 507 0.09 40.77 2.75
CA VAL A 507 0.18 39.52 1.96
C VAL A 507 0.49 38.36 2.90
N LEU A 508 -0.36 37.35 2.92
CA LEU A 508 -0.19 36.14 3.75
C LEU A 508 0.50 35.01 2.98
N GLY A 509 0.32 34.97 1.66
CA GLY A 509 1.00 34.04 0.76
C GLY A 509 0.95 34.54 -0.68
N ASP A 510 1.96 34.15 -1.47
CA ASP A 510 2.14 34.52 -2.88
C ASP A 510 2.63 33.28 -3.67
N ALA A 511 2.04 33.02 -4.84
CA ALA A 511 2.45 31.95 -5.74
C ALA A 511 2.16 32.32 -7.20
N ALA A 512 2.83 31.66 -8.15
CA ALA A 512 2.47 31.74 -9.56
C ALA A 512 1.07 31.11 -9.78
N SER A 513 0.16 31.83 -10.45
CA SER A 513 -1.21 31.33 -10.71
C SER A 513 -1.24 30.13 -11.66
N GLY A 514 -0.28 30.06 -12.59
CA GLY A 514 -0.26 29.10 -13.69
C GLY A 514 -1.17 29.48 -14.87
N ILE A 515 -1.76 30.68 -14.87
CA ILE A 515 -2.54 31.21 -16.00
C ILE A 515 -1.57 31.80 -17.04
N SER A 516 -1.56 31.26 -18.25
CA SER A 516 -0.67 31.69 -19.34
C SER A 516 -1.09 32.99 -20.03
N ASP A 517 -2.39 33.31 -19.98
CA ASP A 517 -2.96 34.53 -20.57
C ASP A 517 -4.12 35.03 -19.70
N LEU A 518 -3.90 36.16 -19.00
CA LEU A 518 -4.85 36.78 -18.09
C LEU A 518 -6.06 37.43 -18.78
N THR A 519 -6.07 37.49 -20.13
CA THR A 519 -7.21 37.98 -20.92
C THR A 519 -8.26 36.91 -21.20
N ASN A 520 -8.00 35.66 -20.81
CA ASN A 520 -8.98 34.57 -20.81
C ASN A 520 -9.60 34.36 -19.42
N TRP A 521 -10.79 33.75 -19.39
CA TRP A 521 -11.46 33.39 -18.15
C TRP A 521 -10.67 32.33 -17.37
N ALA A 522 -10.37 32.62 -16.10
CA ALA A 522 -9.87 31.66 -15.13
C ALA A 522 -10.81 31.60 -13.92
N THR A 523 -11.05 30.42 -13.36
CA THR A 523 -11.83 30.25 -12.13
C THR A 523 -10.92 30.42 -10.92
N LEU A 524 -11.19 31.41 -10.09
CA LEU A 524 -10.54 31.61 -8.80
C LEU A 524 -11.46 31.12 -7.68
N SER A 525 -10.89 30.64 -6.57
CA SER A 525 -11.65 30.48 -5.32
C SER A 525 -10.82 30.79 -4.08
N LEU A 526 -11.48 31.27 -3.03
CA LEU A 526 -10.96 31.42 -1.68
C LEU A 526 -11.87 30.66 -0.71
N THR A 527 -11.28 29.79 0.12
CA THR A 527 -11.98 29.09 1.21
C THR A 527 -11.45 29.56 2.54
N ALA A 528 -12.34 29.85 3.49
CA ALA A 528 -12.00 29.96 4.91
C ALA A 528 -12.62 28.81 5.70
N ALA A 529 -11.82 28.19 6.56
CA ALA A 529 -12.23 27.15 7.49
C ALA A 529 -11.49 27.34 8.83
N GLY A 530 -12.19 27.88 9.84
CA GLY A 530 -11.59 28.29 11.11
C GLY A 530 -10.54 29.40 10.89
N THR A 531 -9.27 29.07 11.14
CA THR A 531 -8.11 29.95 10.88
C THR A 531 -7.35 29.62 9.59
N SER A 532 -7.78 28.59 8.85
CA SER A 532 -7.16 28.19 7.58
C SER A 532 -7.78 28.95 6.41
N LEU A 533 -6.94 29.42 5.49
CA LEU A 533 -7.32 30.06 4.24
C LEU A 533 -6.64 29.32 3.08
N SER A 534 -7.41 28.90 2.07
CA SER A 534 -6.87 28.28 0.87
C SER A 534 -7.38 28.94 -0.41
N ALA A 535 -6.48 29.13 -1.37
CA ALA A 535 -6.77 29.72 -2.68
C ALA A 535 -6.50 28.73 -3.80
N SER A 536 -7.40 28.67 -4.78
CA SER A 536 -7.27 27.78 -5.96
C SER A 536 -7.43 28.54 -7.28
N VAL A 537 -6.82 27.99 -8.33
CA VAL A 537 -6.96 28.41 -9.72
C VAL A 537 -7.37 27.20 -10.54
N ASN A 538 -8.48 27.29 -11.26
CA ASN A 538 -9.05 26.22 -12.07
C ASN A 538 -9.15 24.87 -11.32
N GLY A 539 -9.58 24.93 -10.05
CA GLY A 539 -9.71 23.76 -9.16
C GLY A 539 -8.41 23.27 -8.51
N SER A 540 -7.24 23.76 -8.95
CA SER A 540 -5.95 23.42 -8.35
C SER A 540 -5.60 24.39 -7.22
N VAL A 541 -5.45 23.91 -5.98
CA VAL A 541 -4.99 24.73 -4.85
C VAL A 541 -3.57 25.25 -5.13
N LYS A 542 -3.36 26.55 -4.92
CA LYS A 542 -2.07 27.25 -5.14
C LYS A 542 -1.45 27.78 -3.86
N LEU A 543 -2.28 28.15 -2.88
CA LEU A 543 -1.84 28.68 -1.60
C LEU A 543 -2.70 28.08 -0.48
N MET A 544 -2.05 27.77 0.65
CA MET A 544 -2.68 27.52 1.94
C MET A 544 -1.92 28.30 2.99
N VAL A 545 -2.62 29.09 3.79
CA VAL A 545 -2.06 29.91 4.87
C VAL A 545 -2.94 29.79 6.11
N SER A 546 -2.40 30.14 7.28
CA SER A 546 -3.18 30.19 8.52
C SER A 546 -3.10 31.59 9.11
N ASP A 547 -4.25 32.22 9.32
CA ASP A 547 -4.35 33.53 9.97
C ASP A 547 -5.67 33.63 10.76
N SER A 548 -5.58 34.19 11.98
CA SER A 548 -6.69 34.24 12.93
C SER A 548 -7.22 35.66 13.16
N ALA A 549 -6.68 36.66 12.46
CA ALA A 549 -6.95 38.06 12.73
C ALA A 549 -8.40 38.48 12.38
N ILE A 550 -9.03 37.81 11.41
CA ILE A 550 -10.43 38.01 11.04
C ILE A 550 -11.18 36.68 11.20
N SER A 551 -11.76 36.48 12.38
CA SER A 551 -12.46 35.25 12.78
C SER A 551 -13.98 35.39 12.86
N ALA A 552 -14.51 36.62 12.72
CA ALA A 552 -15.95 36.88 12.70
C ALA A 552 -16.57 36.48 11.36
N ALA A 553 -17.87 36.18 11.37
CA ALA A 553 -18.65 36.02 10.15
C ALA A 553 -18.71 37.36 9.38
N GLY A 554 -18.61 37.29 8.06
CA GLY A 554 -18.77 38.44 7.17
C GLY A 554 -19.37 38.03 5.84
N THR A 555 -19.59 38.99 4.94
CA THR A 555 -20.08 38.70 3.60
C THR A 555 -18.93 38.30 2.66
N ALA A 556 -19.27 37.94 1.43
CA ALA A 556 -18.34 37.71 0.33
C ALA A 556 -18.60 38.71 -0.80
N GLY A 557 -17.61 38.93 -1.65
CA GLY A 557 -17.66 39.97 -2.68
C GLY A 557 -16.63 39.81 -3.78
N ILE A 558 -16.59 40.83 -4.64
CA ILE A 558 -15.61 41.00 -5.70
C ILE A 558 -14.99 42.40 -5.58
N SER A 559 -13.69 42.51 -5.82
CA SER A 559 -12.99 43.79 -5.84
C SER A 559 -11.89 43.87 -6.90
N THR A 560 -11.63 45.08 -7.37
CA THR A 560 -10.53 45.39 -8.29
C THR A 560 -10.10 46.85 -8.19
N ASP A 561 -8.95 47.18 -8.77
CA ASP A 561 -8.37 48.54 -8.80
C ASP A 561 -8.45 49.20 -10.19
N ARG A 562 -9.20 48.64 -11.14
CA ARG A 562 -9.24 49.11 -12.53
C ARG A 562 -10.58 48.84 -13.24
N ALA A 563 -10.90 49.68 -14.23
CA ALA A 563 -12.02 49.49 -15.13
C ALA A 563 -11.84 48.27 -16.05
N GLY A 564 -12.96 47.70 -16.50
CA GLY A 564 -13.04 46.69 -17.54
C GLY A 564 -12.70 45.27 -17.09
N ILE A 565 -12.66 45.00 -15.79
CA ILE A 565 -12.39 43.69 -15.21
C ILE A 565 -13.70 42.92 -15.10
N TRP A 566 -13.68 41.66 -15.54
CA TRP A 566 -14.90 40.87 -15.68
C TRP A 566 -14.95 39.76 -14.64
N PHE A 567 -16.12 39.62 -14.01
CA PHE A 567 -16.45 38.53 -13.10
C PHE A 567 -17.70 37.81 -13.61
N GLY A 568 -17.72 36.48 -13.55
CA GLY A 568 -18.83 35.65 -14.02
C GLY A 568 -18.97 34.38 -13.18
N SER A 569 -20.17 33.79 -13.16
CA SER A 569 -20.46 32.58 -12.35
C SER A 569 -19.97 32.70 -10.90
N PHE A 570 -20.37 33.76 -10.21
CA PHE A 570 -20.03 33.97 -8.81
C PHE A 570 -20.87 33.05 -7.92
N VAL A 571 -20.22 32.28 -7.07
CA VAL A 571 -20.84 31.28 -6.19
C VAL A 571 -20.19 31.36 -4.81
N VAL A 572 -21.01 31.38 -3.76
CA VAL A 572 -20.58 31.21 -2.38
C VAL A 572 -21.23 29.94 -1.83
N THR A 573 -20.41 28.99 -1.41
CA THR A 573 -20.85 27.79 -0.70
C THR A 573 -20.51 27.91 0.78
N GLY A 574 -21.45 27.52 1.65
CA GLY A 574 -21.21 27.55 3.09
C GLY A 574 -20.38 26.36 3.55
N ALA A 575 -19.81 26.43 4.75
CA ALA A 575 -19.56 25.25 5.56
C ALA A 575 -20.67 25.16 6.62
N SER A 576 -21.52 24.14 6.54
CA SER A 576 -22.55 23.93 7.56
C SER A 576 -21.90 23.41 8.84
N ALA A 577 -22.21 24.05 9.97
CA ALA A 577 -22.11 23.38 11.27
C ALA A 577 -22.82 22.03 11.19
N ALA A 578 -22.18 20.96 11.67
CA ALA A 578 -22.59 19.59 11.40
C ALA A 578 -24.09 19.36 11.73
N PRO A 579 -24.93 19.05 10.72
CA PRO A 579 -26.16 18.32 10.98
C PRO A 579 -25.77 16.99 11.65
N PRO A 580 -26.67 16.33 12.42
CA PRO A 580 -26.47 14.90 12.67
C PRO A 580 -26.27 14.23 11.31
N PRO A 581 -25.34 13.27 11.19
CA PRO A 581 -24.93 12.76 9.89
C PRO A 581 -26.17 12.40 9.08
N PRO A 582 -26.26 12.77 7.79
CA PRO A 582 -27.25 12.12 6.94
C PRO A 582 -27.01 10.62 7.17
N PRO A 583 -28.07 9.83 7.43
CA PRO A 583 -27.86 8.42 7.65
C PRO A 583 -27.03 7.90 6.48
N PRO A 584 -26.13 6.91 6.69
CA PRO A 584 -25.49 6.23 5.56
C PRO A 584 -26.57 5.90 4.53
N PRO A 585 -26.30 5.91 3.21
CA PRO A 585 -27.25 5.34 2.26
C PRO A 585 -27.70 4.00 2.84
N PRO A 586 -28.98 3.87 3.26
CA PRO A 586 -29.38 3.19 4.50
C PRO A 586 -28.68 1.86 4.53
N PRO A 587 -27.74 1.65 5.48
CA PRO A 587 -26.62 0.74 5.31
C PRO A 587 -27.20 -0.53 4.75
N THR A 588 -26.83 -0.85 3.50
CA THR A 588 -27.38 -1.99 2.76
C THR A 588 -27.31 -3.16 3.73
N ALA A 589 -28.49 -3.61 4.16
CA ALA A 589 -28.72 -4.09 5.51
C ALA A 589 -27.67 -5.13 5.83
N ALA A 590 -26.93 -4.98 6.94
CA ALA A 590 -25.73 -5.78 7.21
C ALA A 590 -25.93 -7.22 6.72
N ASN A 591 -25.12 -7.64 5.74
CA ASN A 591 -25.30 -8.78 4.80
C ASN A 591 -26.10 -8.53 3.47
N ASP A 592 -26.26 -7.33 2.91
CA ASP A 592 -26.79 -7.12 1.54
C ASP A 592 -25.70 -7.39 0.47
N TRP A 593 -26.09 -7.67 -0.78
CA TRP A 593 -25.20 -7.90 -1.92
C TRP A 593 -25.53 -6.93 -3.07
N PRO A 594 -25.01 -5.69 -3.04
CA PRO A 594 -25.53 -4.57 -3.83
C PRO A 594 -25.12 -4.53 -5.31
N PHE A 595 -24.09 -5.30 -5.71
CA PHE A 595 -23.68 -5.45 -7.12
C PHE A 595 -22.90 -6.77 -7.29
N TYR A 596 -22.53 -7.11 -8.52
CA TYR A 596 -21.73 -8.31 -8.82
C TYR A 596 -20.45 -8.36 -7.96
N ARG A 597 -20.08 -9.54 -7.46
CA ARG A 597 -18.90 -9.75 -6.58
C ARG A 597 -18.93 -9.04 -5.22
N HIS A 598 -20.10 -8.58 -4.77
CA HIS A 598 -20.39 -7.99 -3.45
C HIS A 598 -19.78 -6.61 -3.17
N ASP A 599 -18.46 -6.46 -3.29
CA ASP A 599 -17.71 -5.27 -2.89
C ASP A 599 -16.72 -4.79 -3.96
N SER A 600 -16.06 -3.64 -3.72
CA SER A 600 -15.17 -3.03 -4.70
C SER A 600 -13.90 -3.84 -4.94
N SER A 601 -13.41 -4.63 -3.97
CA SER A 601 -12.27 -5.52 -4.18
C SER A 601 -12.65 -6.71 -5.09
N GLY A 602 -13.96 -6.88 -5.31
CA GLY A 602 -14.53 -7.98 -6.05
C GLY A 602 -14.44 -9.29 -5.28
N SER A 603 -14.41 -9.27 -3.94
CA SER A 603 -14.07 -10.46 -3.13
C SER A 603 -14.97 -11.66 -3.40
N GLY A 604 -16.25 -11.44 -3.71
CA GLY A 604 -17.28 -12.48 -3.77
C GLY A 604 -17.63 -13.09 -2.42
N ASN A 605 -17.44 -12.34 -1.33
CA ASN A 605 -17.68 -12.75 0.06
C ASN A 605 -18.55 -11.70 0.78
N ASP A 606 -19.71 -12.10 1.33
CA ASP A 606 -20.62 -11.17 2.02
C ASP A 606 -20.15 -10.74 3.43
N GLY A 607 -19.07 -11.35 3.94
CA GLY A 607 -18.60 -11.14 5.31
C GLY A 607 -19.56 -11.66 6.39
N GLY A 608 -20.57 -12.44 5.99
CA GLY A 608 -21.62 -12.96 6.85
C GLY A 608 -21.15 -14.07 7.80
N SER A 609 -22.09 -14.71 8.49
CA SER A 609 -21.80 -15.61 9.60
C SER A 609 -22.34 -17.03 9.43
N ILE A 610 -22.58 -17.50 8.19
CA ILE A 610 -23.11 -18.84 7.93
C ILE A 610 -22.09 -19.91 8.36
N THR A 611 -22.47 -20.72 9.35
CA THR A 611 -21.67 -21.85 9.83
C THR A 611 -21.90 -23.11 9.02
N ALA A 612 -20.95 -24.04 9.05
CA ALA A 612 -21.10 -25.35 8.40
C ALA A 612 -22.29 -26.18 8.94
N ALA A 613 -22.75 -25.92 10.18
CA ALA A 613 -23.95 -26.55 10.73
C ALA A 613 -25.25 -25.95 10.15
N GLN A 614 -25.30 -24.62 9.99
CA GLN A 614 -26.41 -23.92 9.34
C GLN A 614 -26.50 -24.28 7.84
N ALA A 615 -25.36 -24.38 7.14
CA ALA A 615 -25.34 -24.77 5.73
C ALA A 615 -25.91 -26.18 5.49
N ARG A 616 -25.63 -27.16 6.36
CA ARG A 616 -26.27 -28.49 6.32
C ARG A 616 -27.78 -28.44 6.55
N GLY A 617 -28.29 -27.37 7.17
CA GLY A 617 -29.71 -27.17 7.46
C GLY A 617 -30.52 -26.52 6.33
N LEU A 618 -29.87 -26.00 5.28
CA LEU A 618 -30.49 -25.20 4.21
C LEU A 618 -31.75 -25.84 3.63
N LYS A 619 -32.82 -25.05 3.53
CA LYS A 619 -34.12 -25.42 2.96
C LYS A 619 -34.60 -24.34 1.99
N LEU A 620 -35.40 -24.77 1.03
CA LEU A 620 -36.13 -23.89 0.12
C LEU A 620 -37.17 -23.06 0.90
N VAL A 621 -36.99 -21.74 0.87
CA VAL A 621 -37.94 -20.76 1.40
C VAL A 621 -39.01 -20.46 0.34
N PHE A 622 -38.57 -20.13 -0.87
CA PHE A 622 -39.43 -20.00 -2.05
C PHE A 622 -38.67 -20.39 -3.33
N GLN A 623 -39.45 -20.77 -4.34
CA GLN A 623 -39.02 -20.87 -5.73
C GLN A 623 -40.02 -20.08 -6.58
N VAL A 624 -39.53 -19.16 -7.40
CA VAL A 624 -40.34 -18.35 -8.31
C VAL A 624 -39.74 -18.39 -9.71
N LYS A 625 -40.56 -18.13 -10.74
CA LYS A 625 -40.13 -18.15 -12.15
C LYS A 625 -40.30 -16.77 -12.82
N PRO A 626 -39.48 -15.77 -12.45
CA PRO A 626 -39.63 -14.40 -12.93
C PRO A 626 -39.30 -14.20 -14.42
N GLY A 627 -38.52 -15.10 -15.04
CA GLY A 627 -38.20 -15.08 -16.48
C GLY A 627 -36.89 -15.80 -16.79
N LEU A 628 -36.48 -15.86 -18.06
CA LEU A 628 -35.19 -16.44 -18.49
C LEU A 628 -34.03 -15.48 -18.20
N SER A 629 -33.37 -15.60 -17.05
CA SER A 629 -32.17 -14.83 -16.70
C SER A 629 -30.90 -15.67 -16.82
N VAL A 630 -29.83 -15.01 -17.25
CA VAL A 630 -28.45 -15.51 -17.26
C VAL A 630 -27.54 -14.65 -16.37
N ALA A 631 -28.09 -13.60 -15.75
CA ALA A 631 -27.34 -12.61 -14.98
C ALA A 631 -27.43 -12.88 -13.47
N ASN A 632 -26.43 -12.39 -12.75
CA ASN A 632 -26.27 -12.63 -11.31
C ASN A 632 -27.36 -11.92 -10.49
N PRO A 633 -27.99 -12.58 -9.49
CA PRO A 633 -28.90 -11.92 -8.56
C PRO A 633 -28.17 -10.85 -7.74
N VAL A 634 -28.78 -9.68 -7.63
CA VAL A 634 -28.31 -8.58 -6.79
C VAL A 634 -29.35 -8.31 -5.73
N VAL A 635 -28.97 -8.20 -4.46
CA VAL A 635 -29.91 -8.14 -3.34
C VAL A 635 -29.59 -6.94 -2.47
N ALA A 636 -30.48 -5.95 -2.46
CA ALA A 636 -30.28 -4.72 -1.70
C ALA A 636 -31.61 -4.16 -1.19
N GLY A 637 -31.63 -3.69 0.07
CA GLY A 637 -32.79 -3.01 0.66
C GLY A 637 -34.07 -3.85 0.64
N GLY A 638 -33.94 -5.16 0.87
CA GLY A 638 -35.06 -6.11 0.87
C GLY A 638 -35.61 -6.47 -0.52
N LYS A 639 -34.91 -6.12 -1.60
CA LYS A 639 -35.32 -6.43 -2.99
C LYS A 639 -34.24 -7.23 -3.71
N ILE A 640 -34.68 -8.10 -4.63
CA ILE A 640 -33.82 -8.86 -5.56
C ILE A 640 -33.94 -8.25 -6.94
N TYR A 641 -32.82 -7.91 -7.55
CA TYR A 641 -32.71 -7.37 -8.90
C TYR A 641 -32.13 -8.43 -9.82
N LEU A 642 -32.83 -8.66 -10.93
CA LEU A 642 -32.41 -9.59 -11.98
C LEU A 642 -32.45 -8.89 -13.34
N VAL A 643 -31.32 -8.94 -14.03
CA VAL A 643 -31.20 -8.53 -15.43
C VAL A 643 -31.49 -9.74 -16.31
N TYR A 644 -32.22 -9.56 -17.40
CA TYR A 644 -32.67 -10.63 -18.29
C TYR A 644 -32.10 -10.42 -19.68
N GLY A 645 -31.58 -11.49 -20.27
CA GLY A 645 -31.11 -11.47 -21.66
C GLY A 645 -32.20 -11.07 -22.67
N GLY A 646 -33.48 -11.25 -22.32
CA GLY A 646 -34.61 -10.72 -23.08
C GLY A 646 -34.82 -9.20 -23.02
N GLY A 647 -33.86 -8.41 -22.50
CA GLY A 647 -33.93 -6.95 -22.44
C GLY A 647 -34.86 -6.42 -21.35
N LYS A 648 -34.73 -6.95 -20.12
CA LYS A 648 -35.48 -6.48 -18.94
C LYS A 648 -34.63 -6.40 -17.68
N LEU A 649 -35.04 -5.51 -16.78
CA LEU A 649 -34.72 -5.53 -15.36
C LEU A 649 -36.00 -5.88 -14.59
N ILE A 650 -35.92 -6.76 -13.60
CA ILE A 650 -37.03 -7.08 -12.70
C ILE A 650 -36.58 -6.89 -11.25
N ALA A 651 -37.42 -6.23 -10.44
CA ALA A 651 -37.28 -6.17 -9.00
C ALA A 651 -38.32 -7.08 -8.33
N LEU A 652 -37.86 -7.94 -7.43
CA LEU A 652 -38.68 -8.85 -6.63
C LEU A 652 -38.54 -8.49 -5.14
N ASP A 653 -39.55 -8.81 -4.35
CA ASP A 653 -39.46 -8.82 -2.89
C ASP A 653 -38.56 -9.97 -2.42
N ALA A 654 -37.55 -9.68 -1.59
CA ALA A 654 -36.56 -10.68 -1.18
C ALA A 654 -37.08 -11.70 -0.16
N SER A 655 -38.25 -11.50 0.44
CA SER A 655 -38.86 -12.42 1.40
C SER A 655 -39.84 -13.41 0.77
N THR A 656 -40.46 -13.04 -0.35
CA THR A 656 -41.53 -13.80 -1.01
C THR A 656 -41.24 -14.17 -2.47
N GLY A 657 -40.27 -13.51 -3.12
CA GLY A 657 -40.04 -13.63 -4.55
C GLY A 657 -41.10 -12.96 -5.43
N ALA A 658 -42.07 -12.23 -4.84
CA ALA A 658 -43.13 -11.56 -5.58
C ALA A 658 -42.57 -10.40 -6.41
N GLN A 659 -42.99 -10.26 -7.67
CA GLN A 659 -42.55 -9.16 -8.52
C GLN A 659 -43.14 -7.82 -8.04
N LEU A 660 -42.25 -6.86 -7.78
CA LEU A 660 -42.59 -5.49 -7.38
C LEU A 660 -42.74 -4.61 -8.62
N TRP A 661 -41.75 -4.64 -9.51
CA TRP A 661 -41.78 -3.92 -10.79
C TRP A 661 -40.88 -4.60 -11.83
N SER A 662 -41.07 -4.25 -13.10
CA SER A 662 -40.20 -4.65 -14.20
C SER A 662 -40.09 -3.51 -15.22
N GLN A 663 -38.90 -3.33 -15.78
CA GLN A 663 -38.62 -2.37 -16.85
C GLN A 663 -37.95 -3.05 -18.04
N SER A 664 -38.08 -2.46 -19.22
CA SER A 664 -37.28 -2.86 -20.38
C SER A 664 -35.91 -2.21 -20.32
N THR A 665 -34.89 -2.97 -20.72
CA THR A 665 -33.53 -2.49 -20.97
C THR A 665 -33.18 -2.66 -22.46
N GLY A 666 -34.17 -2.38 -23.31
CA GLY A 666 -34.03 -2.38 -24.77
C GLY A 666 -34.02 -3.77 -25.41
N SER A 667 -33.36 -3.88 -26.56
CA SER A 667 -33.15 -5.11 -27.32
C SER A 667 -32.01 -4.91 -28.30
N SER A 668 -31.13 -5.90 -28.46
CA SER A 668 -30.04 -5.77 -29.42
C SER A 668 -30.56 -5.72 -30.85
N GLN A 669 -29.81 -5.06 -31.71
CA GLN A 669 -29.88 -5.33 -33.15
C GLN A 669 -29.11 -6.62 -33.47
N THR A 670 -29.42 -7.22 -34.61
CA THR A 670 -28.60 -8.28 -35.21
C THR A 670 -27.61 -7.63 -36.17
N GLY A 671 -26.32 -7.68 -35.84
CA GLY A 671 -25.24 -7.23 -36.71
C GLY A 671 -24.94 -8.23 -37.84
N PRO A 672 -23.93 -7.94 -38.69
CA PRO A 672 -23.54 -8.82 -39.80
C PRO A 672 -23.00 -10.19 -39.35
N CYS A 673 -22.59 -10.31 -38.08
CA CYS A 673 -21.98 -11.51 -37.52
C CYS A 673 -22.87 -12.31 -36.56
N VAL A 674 -24.02 -11.76 -36.15
CA VAL A 674 -24.79 -12.30 -35.02
C VAL A 674 -26.21 -12.61 -35.48
N SER A 675 -26.50 -13.90 -35.60
CA SER A 675 -27.72 -14.42 -36.20
C SER A 675 -28.98 -14.29 -35.33
N ARG A 676 -28.82 -13.86 -34.06
CA ARG A 676 -29.88 -13.79 -33.04
C ARG A 676 -29.73 -12.52 -32.21
N LYS A 677 -30.82 -12.07 -31.60
CA LYS A 677 -30.75 -10.97 -30.63
C LYS A 677 -30.02 -11.46 -29.37
N GLN A 678 -29.07 -10.64 -28.93
CA GLN A 678 -28.29 -10.88 -27.73
C GLN A 678 -28.85 -10.06 -26.56
N GLY A 679 -28.44 -10.45 -25.37
CA GLY A 679 -28.91 -9.88 -24.12
C GLY A 679 -27.78 -9.60 -23.13
N PRO A 680 -27.98 -8.70 -22.17
CA PRO A 680 -27.01 -8.46 -21.12
C PRO A 680 -26.87 -9.72 -20.25
N VAL A 681 -25.61 -10.08 -19.97
CA VAL A 681 -25.24 -11.13 -19.01
C VAL A 681 -24.78 -10.50 -17.68
N GLY A 682 -24.29 -9.26 -17.73
CA GLY A 682 -23.87 -8.50 -16.57
C GLY A 682 -25.01 -8.23 -15.58
N ALA A 683 -24.65 -8.20 -14.30
CA ALA A 683 -25.57 -7.86 -13.23
C ALA A 683 -25.84 -6.36 -13.13
N ALA A 684 -26.92 -6.02 -12.42
CA ALA A 684 -27.20 -4.65 -12.01
C ALA A 684 -26.26 -4.19 -10.87
N ALA A 685 -26.35 -2.90 -10.52
CA ALA A 685 -25.77 -2.36 -9.30
C ALA A 685 -26.75 -1.43 -8.59
N VAL A 686 -26.83 -1.50 -7.27
CA VAL A 686 -27.74 -0.68 -6.45
C VAL A 686 -26.92 0.27 -5.58
N VAL A 687 -27.11 1.57 -5.77
CA VAL A 687 -26.46 2.62 -4.97
C VAL A 687 -27.51 3.60 -4.46
N GLY A 688 -27.74 3.59 -3.14
CA GLY A 688 -28.74 4.45 -2.49
C GLY A 688 -30.15 4.20 -3.01
N GLN A 689 -30.67 5.12 -3.83
CA GLN A 689 -31.99 5.04 -4.48
C GLN A 689 -31.93 4.71 -5.98
N ARG A 690 -30.76 4.40 -6.53
CA ARG A 690 -30.58 4.10 -7.96
C ARG A 690 -30.25 2.63 -8.18
N VAL A 691 -30.76 2.08 -9.29
CA VAL A 691 -30.40 0.76 -9.82
C VAL A 691 -29.86 0.97 -11.24
N PHE A 692 -28.59 0.67 -11.44
CA PHE A 692 -27.92 0.71 -12.75
C PHE A 692 -27.98 -0.68 -13.39
N ALA A 693 -28.34 -0.78 -14.66
CA ALA A 693 -28.40 -2.05 -15.37
C ALA A 693 -27.81 -1.95 -16.79
N PRO A 694 -26.99 -2.93 -17.22
CA PRO A 694 -26.61 -3.08 -18.62
C PRO A 694 -27.85 -3.44 -19.46
N GLY A 695 -27.99 -2.79 -20.61
CA GLY A 695 -29.09 -2.95 -21.54
C GLY A 695 -28.74 -3.82 -22.75
N ALA A 696 -29.77 -4.52 -23.24
CA ALA A 696 -29.69 -5.31 -24.47
C ALA A 696 -29.52 -4.43 -25.71
N ASP A 697 -29.95 -3.17 -25.68
CA ASP A 697 -29.73 -2.21 -26.76
C ASP A 697 -28.30 -1.62 -26.81
N GLY A 698 -27.46 -1.90 -25.81
CA GLY A 698 -26.13 -1.31 -25.66
C GLY A 698 -26.07 -0.04 -24.79
N SER A 699 -27.15 0.24 -24.06
CA SER A 699 -27.23 1.36 -23.11
C SER A 699 -27.02 0.92 -21.66
N VAL A 700 -26.51 1.84 -20.85
CA VAL A 700 -26.60 1.76 -19.39
C VAL A 700 -27.89 2.47 -19.00
N HIS A 701 -28.76 1.82 -18.24
CA HIS A 701 -29.99 2.42 -17.72
C HIS A 701 -29.86 2.64 -16.22
N ALA A 702 -30.37 3.77 -15.71
CA ALA A 702 -30.59 3.98 -14.29
C ALA A 702 -32.09 4.05 -13.98
N PHE A 703 -32.52 3.36 -12.94
CA PHE A 703 -33.89 3.34 -12.46
C PHE A 703 -33.96 3.76 -10.99
N ASP A 704 -35.07 4.35 -10.58
CA ASP A 704 -35.41 4.52 -9.17
C ASP A 704 -35.66 3.16 -8.52
N LYS A 705 -35.07 2.93 -7.36
CA LYS A 705 -35.03 1.63 -6.67
C LYS A 705 -36.41 1.09 -6.28
N ASP A 706 -37.33 1.99 -5.95
CA ASP A 706 -38.60 1.63 -5.30
C ASP A 706 -39.78 1.63 -6.28
N SER A 707 -39.86 2.64 -7.15
CA SER A 707 -40.88 2.74 -8.21
C SER A 707 -40.49 2.05 -9.52
N GLY A 708 -39.20 1.83 -9.75
CA GLY A 708 -38.67 1.36 -11.04
C GLY A 708 -38.72 2.41 -12.16
N SER A 709 -39.02 3.69 -11.90
CA SER A 709 -39.05 4.70 -12.97
C SER A 709 -37.64 4.94 -13.54
N GLN A 710 -37.48 4.96 -14.87
CA GLN A 710 -36.19 5.28 -15.49
C GLN A 710 -35.80 6.73 -15.19
N LEU A 711 -34.60 6.92 -14.63
CA LEU A 711 -34.00 8.21 -14.31
C LEU A 711 -33.22 8.75 -15.51
N TRP A 712 -32.40 7.89 -16.12
CA TRP A 712 -31.63 8.17 -17.34
C TRP A 712 -31.32 6.87 -18.09
N SER A 713 -30.97 7.00 -19.37
CA SER A 713 -30.35 5.93 -20.17
C SER A 713 -29.31 6.53 -21.11
N THR A 714 -28.18 5.86 -21.26
CA THR A 714 -27.05 6.33 -22.06
C THR A 714 -26.45 5.19 -22.87
N GLN A 715 -26.52 5.31 -24.20
CA GLN A 715 -25.94 4.33 -25.11
C GLN A 715 -24.41 4.46 -25.14
N ILE A 716 -23.70 3.36 -24.86
CA ILE A 716 -22.22 3.29 -24.86
C ILE A 716 -21.68 2.17 -25.77
N ALA A 717 -22.56 1.31 -26.27
CA ALA A 717 -22.28 0.24 -27.19
C ALA A 717 -23.29 0.25 -28.36
N ASP A 718 -22.78 0.08 -29.58
CA ASP A 718 -23.59 -0.15 -30.78
C ASP A 718 -23.70 -1.64 -31.08
N THR A 719 -24.85 -2.23 -30.72
CA THR A 719 -25.12 -3.66 -30.94
C THR A 719 -25.26 -4.04 -32.42
N SER A 720 -25.50 -3.09 -33.32
CA SER A 720 -25.49 -3.34 -34.77
C SER A 720 -24.06 -3.50 -35.32
N ALA A 721 -23.09 -2.85 -34.67
CA ALA A 721 -21.65 -2.99 -34.89
C ALA A 721 -21.00 -4.01 -33.94
N ASN A 722 -21.76 -5.01 -33.48
CA ASN A 722 -21.33 -6.09 -32.58
C ASN A 722 -20.70 -5.61 -31.24
N ASN A 723 -20.95 -4.39 -30.77
CA ASN A 723 -20.51 -3.95 -29.44
C ASN A 723 -21.59 -4.33 -28.40
N PHE A 724 -21.21 -5.04 -27.34
CA PHE A 724 -22.15 -5.54 -26.33
C PHE A 724 -21.71 -5.25 -24.88
N LEU A 725 -22.68 -5.22 -23.97
CA LEU A 725 -22.49 -5.00 -22.53
C LEU A 725 -22.60 -6.33 -21.78
N TRP A 726 -21.49 -7.09 -21.79
CA TRP A 726 -21.37 -8.34 -21.05
C TRP A 726 -21.00 -8.14 -19.59
N SER A 727 -20.21 -7.09 -19.30
CA SER A 727 -19.79 -6.73 -17.95
C SER A 727 -20.96 -6.28 -17.06
N SER A 728 -20.83 -6.50 -15.75
CA SER A 728 -21.80 -5.98 -14.77
C SER A 728 -21.60 -4.48 -14.56
N ALA A 729 -22.67 -3.77 -14.20
CA ALA A 729 -22.54 -2.39 -13.75
C ALA A 729 -21.68 -2.34 -12.47
N PHE A 730 -20.61 -1.56 -12.46
CA PHE A 730 -19.67 -1.49 -11.34
C PHE A 730 -19.54 -0.07 -10.76
N PRO A 731 -20.10 0.21 -9.57
CA PRO A 731 -20.11 1.56 -9.01
C PRO A 731 -18.83 1.89 -8.23
N VAL A 732 -18.22 3.05 -8.51
CA VAL A 732 -17.10 3.60 -7.73
C VAL A 732 -17.30 5.11 -7.57
N GLY A 733 -17.38 5.59 -6.33
CA GLY A 733 -17.56 7.02 -6.04
C GLY A 733 -18.84 7.59 -6.66
N ASP A 734 -18.70 8.62 -7.48
CA ASP A 734 -19.73 9.28 -8.28
C ASP A 734 -20.04 8.55 -9.60
N LYS A 735 -19.28 7.52 -9.97
CA LYS A 735 -19.29 6.89 -11.30
C LYS A 735 -19.80 5.46 -11.29
N VAL A 736 -20.29 5.01 -12.44
CA VAL A 736 -20.56 3.60 -12.75
C VAL A 736 -19.78 3.21 -14.01
N TYR A 737 -19.09 2.09 -13.93
CA TYR A 737 -18.18 1.59 -14.95
C TYR A 737 -18.77 0.36 -15.63
N LEU A 738 -18.68 0.30 -16.96
CA LEU A 738 -18.98 -0.89 -17.75
C LEU A 738 -17.92 -1.11 -18.84
N GLY A 739 -17.46 -2.34 -18.95
CA GLY A 739 -16.65 -2.84 -20.05
C GLY A 739 -17.50 -3.16 -21.29
N VAL A 740 -16.92 -2.93 -22.46
CA VAL A 740 -17.50 -3.29 -23.77
C VAL A 740 -16.58 -4.28 -24.49
N ALA A 741 -17.18 -5.30 -25.12
CA ALA A 741 -16.51 -6.25 -25.99
C ALA A 741 -17.42 -6.69 -27.15
N THR A 742 -16.92 -7.62 -27.97
CA THR A 742 -17.68 -8.23 -29.07
C THR A 742 -18.41 -9.50 -28.64
N LEU A 743 -19.14 -10.11 -29.58
CA LEU A 743 -19.44 -11.54 -29.58
C LEU A 743 -18.75 -12.17 -30.80
N ILE A 744 -17.86 -13.14 -30.57
CA ILE A 744 -17.33 -13.97 -31.65
C ILE A 744 -18.22 -15.20 -31.77
N GLU A 745 -19.22 -15.15 -32.66
CA GLU A 745 -19.74 -16.37 -33.30
C GLU A 745 -18.82 -16.71 -34.49
N ASP A 746 -18.75 -17.98 -34.92
CA ASP A 746 -17.87 -18.50 -36.01
C ASP A 746 -17.91 -17.73 -37.35
N GLN A 747 -18.84 -16.78 -37.49
CA GLN A 747 -19.08 -15.94 -38.66
C GLN A 747 -18.36 -14.58 -38.59
N CYS A 748 -17.73 -14.23 -37.46
CA CYS A 748 -17.05 -12.95 -37.28
C CYS A 748 -15.53 -13.11 -37.21
N ALA A 749 -14.81 -12.58 -38.21
CA ALA A 749 -13.35 -12.61 -38.27
C ALA A 749 -12.66 -11.46 -37.53
N THR A 750 -13.41 -10.47 -37.00
CA THR A 750 -12.87 -9.23 -36.43
C THR A 750 -13.49 -8.95 -35.06
N VAL A 751 -12.65 -8.75 -34.06
CA VAL A 751 -13.09 -8.25 -32.75
C VAL A 751 -13.31 -6.74 -32.78
N VAL A 752 -14.01 -6.17 -31.79
CA VAL A 752 -14.22 -4.72 -31.68
C VAL A 752 -13.14 -4.09 -30.78
N PRO A 753 -12.96 -2.75 -30.78
CA PRO A 753 -12.09 -2.06 -29.83
C PRO A 753 -12.60 -2.20 -28.40
N GLY A 754 -11.86 -2.95 -27.57
CA GLY A 754 -12.13 -3.14 -26.16
C GLY A 754 -11.99 -1.85 -25.37
N ARG A 755 -12.91 -1.59 -24.45
CA ARG A 755 -12.92 -0.34 -23.66
C ARG A 755 -13.65 -0.47 -22.34
N LEU A 756 -13.28 0.38 -21.38
CA LEU A 756 -14.00 0.64 -20.14
C LEU A 756 -14.61 2.05 -20.21
N VAL A 757 -15.92 2.16 -20.02
CA VAL A 757 -16.64 3.45 -20.05
C VAL A 757 -17.09 3.82 -18.64
N ALA A 758 -16.82 5.05 -18.21
CA ALA A 758 -17.20 5.58 -16.90
C ALA A 758 -18.30 6.65 -17.04
N LEU A 759 -19.47 6.40 -16.44
CA LEU A 759 -20.63 7.30 -16.48
C LEU A 759 -20.89 7.92 -15.11
N ASP A 760 -21.30 9.18 -15.05
CA ASP A 760 -21.79 9.81 -13.82
C ASP A 760 -23.11 9.14 -13.37
N GLN A 761 -23.16 8.70 -12.11
CA GLN A 761 -24.32 7.99 -11.55
C GLN A 761 -25.61 8.82 -11.52
N SER A 762 -25.51 10.15 -11.48
CA SER A 762 -26.66 11.03 -11.29
C SER A 762 -27.33 11.43 -12.61
N THR A 763 -26.54 11.61 -13.67
CA THR A 763 -26.95 12.14 -14.99
C THR A 763 -26.83 11.13 -16.12
N GLY A 764 -26.03 10.08 -15.99
CA GLY A 764 -25.65 9.17 -17.07
C GLY A 764 -24.60 9.75 -18.02
N ALA A 765 -24.08 10.95 -17.79
CA ALA A 765 -23.08 11.55 -18.67
C ALA A 765 -21.80 10.70 -18.70
N VAL A 766 -21.28 10.37 -19.90
CA VAL A 766 -19.97 9.72 -20.03
C VAL A 766 -18.89 10.70 -19.56
N THR A 767 -18.21 10.34 -18.47
CA THR A 767 -17.13 11.13 -17.86
C THR A 767 -15.74 10.74 -18.37
N GLY A 768 -15.62 9.55 -18.98
CA GLY A 768 -14.42 9.17 -19.73
C GLY A 768 -14.48 7.73 -20.22
N THR A 769 -13.55 7.40 -21.12
CA THR A 769 -13.40 6.06 -21.73
C THR A 769 -11.92 5.71 -21.75
N TRP A 770 -11.57 4.54 -21.22
CA TRP A 770 -10.28 3.90 -21.40
C TRP A 770 -10.38 2.86 -22.52
N TRP A 771 -9.37 2.74 -23.37
CA TRP A 771 -9.33 1.81 -24.50
C TRP A 771 -8.16 0.84 -24.35
N ALA A 772 -8.38 -0.42 -24.73
CA ALA A 772 -7.37 -1.49 -24.66
C ALA A 772 -6.24 -1.35 -25.70
N ASP A 773 -6.47 -0.55 -26.74
CA ASP A 773 -5.47 -0.08 -27.71
C ASP A 773 -5.43 1.45 -27.61
N GLN A 774 -4.24 2.06 -27.49
CA GLN A 774 -4.06 3.52 -27.43
C GLN A 774 -4.55 4.24 -28.70
N ASN A 775 -4.55 3.53 -29.83
CA ASN A 775 -5.02 4.00 -31.13
C ASN A 775 -6.51 3.64 -31.37
N HIS A 776 -7.17 3.07 -30.36
CA HIS A 776 -8.55 2.58 -30.40
C HIS A 776 -8.81 1.51 -31.48
N GLY A 777 -7.80 0.74 -31.86
CA GLY A 777 -7.97 -0.43 -32.71
C GLY A 777 -8.61 -1.60 -31.97
N ASN A 778 -8.86 -2.66 -32.73
CA ASN A 778 -9.55 -3.85 -32.27
C ASN A 778 -8.71 -4.66 -31.27
N GLY A 779 -9.40 -5.42 -30.41
CA GLY A 779 -8.82 -6.34 -29.44
C GLY A 779 -9.03 -5.92 -27.99
N GLY A 780 -8.60 -6.76 -27.05
CA GLY A 780 -8.63 -6.46 -25.61
C GLY A 780 -10.03 -6.20 -25.03
N GLY A 781 -11.05 -6.86 -25.57
CA GLY A 781 -12.45 -6.67 -25.14
C GLY A 781 -12.64 -6.86 -23.63
N ILE A 782 -13.37 -5.95 -22.97
CA ILE A 782 -13.67 -6.05 -21.54
C ILE A 782 -15.09 -6.58 -21.39
N TRP A 783 -15.25 -7.89 -21.37
CA TRP A 783 -16.53 -8.56 -21.15
C TRP A 783 -16.74 -9.01 -19.70
N THR A 784 -15.70 -8.94 -18.88
CA THR A 784 -15.70 -9.24 -17.45
C THR A 784 -15.86 -7.94 -16.66
N SER A 785 -16.03 -8.01 -15.33
CA SER A 785 -16.35 -6.83 -14.52
C SER A 785 -15.09 -6.27 -13.83
N PRO A 786 -14.95 -4.94 -13.65
CA PRO A 786 -13.80 -4.37 -12.95
C PRO A 786 -13.79 -4.70 -11.46
N ALA A 787 -12.64 -4.47 -10.84
CA ALA A 787 -12.50 -4.25 -9.39
C ALA A 787 -11.87 -2.87 -9.12
N TYR A 788 -11.87 -2.41 -7.88
CA TYR A 788 -11.36 -1.11 -7.47
C TYR A 788 -10.68 -1.17 -6.10
N ASP A 789 -9.45 -0.69 -6.07
CA ASP A 789 -8.67 -0.47 -4.86
C ASP A 789 -8.79 1.00 -4.40
N PRO A 790 -9.43 1.27 -3.25
CA PRO A 790 -9.53 2.61 -2.70
C PRO A 790 -8.22 3.16 -2.14
N ALA A 791 -7.23 2.32 -1.80
CA ALA A 791 -5.97 2.77 -1.20
C ALA A 791 -5.03 3.37 -2.26
N SER A 792 -4.90 2.69 -3.40
CA SER A 792 -4.14 3.17 -4.56
C SER A 792 -4.96 4.05 -5.52
N ASN A 793 -6.29 4.11 -5.34
CA ASN A 793 -7.26 4.75 -6.24
C ASN A 793 -7.09 4.23 -7.68
N ARG A 794 -7.27 2.91 -7.86
CA ARG A 794 -7.08 2.20 -9.14
C ARG A 794 -8.25 1.29 -9.46
N VAL A 795 -8.76 1.38 -10.68
CA VAL A 795 -9.73 0.42 -11.24
C VAL A 795 -8.94 -0.66 -11.98
N PHE A 796 -9.09 -1.90 -11.59
CA PHE A 796 -8.46 -3.06 -12.23
C PHE A 796 -9.43 -3.70 -13.21
N VAL A 797 -8.96 -3.97 -14.43
CA VAL A 797 -9.68 -4.74 -15.45
C VAL A 797 -8.82 -5.87 -16.00
N ALA A 798 -9.49 -6.90 -16.49
CA ALA A 798 -8.93 -7.93 -17.33
C ALA A 798 -9.36 -7.69 -18.78
N THR A 799 -8.49 -8.04 -19.74
CA THR A 799 -8.75 -7.83 -21.17
C THR A 799 -8.72 -9.13 -21.97
N GLY A 800 -9.58 -9.20 -22.99
CA GLY A 800 -9.71 -10.34 -23.89
C GLY A 800 -8.62 -10.45 -24.97
N ASN A 801 -8.85 -11.32 -25.95
CA ASN A 801 -7.92 -11.70 -27.00
C ASN A 801 -7.45 -10.53 -27.88
N VAL A 802 -6.37 -10.82 -28.61
CA VAL A 802 -5.79 -9.93 -29.60
C VAL A 802 -6.48 -10.04 -30.95
N ASP A 803 -6.59 -8.93 -31.68
CA ASP A 803 -7.14 -8.93 -33.05
C ASP A 803 -6.18 -9.62 -34.03
N ALA A 804 -6.76 -10.30 -35.01
CA ALA A 804 -6.03 -11.21 -35.87
C ALA A 804 -4.89 -10.52 -36.65
N GLY A 805 -3.64 -10.92 -36.37
CA GLY A 805 -2.45 -10.44 -37.08
C GLY A 805 -1.68 -9.29 -36.41
N LYS A 806 -2.08 -8.82 -35.22
CA LYS A 806 -1.28 -7.90 -34.40
C LYS A 806 -0.20 -8.64 -33.59
N LEU A 807 0.87 -7.93 -33.20
CA LEU A 807 1.99 -8.46 -32.39
C LEU A 807 1.99 -7.92 -30.95
N PRO A 808 2.61 -8.63 -29.97
CA PRO A 808 2.68 -8.20 -28.56
C PRO A 808 3.29 -6.81 -28.34
N SER A 809 4.21 -6.39 -29.21
CA SER A 809 4.84 -5.06 -29.16
C SER A 809 3.86 -3.91 -29.40
N ASP A 810 2.77 -4.21 -30.10
CA ASP A 810 1.83 -3.21 -30.61
C ASP A 810 0.65 -3.05 -29.65
N GLU A 811 0.37 -4.08 -28.83
CA GLU A 811 -0.84 -4.23 -28.01
C GLU A 811 -0.55 -4.69 -26.56
N PRO A 812 0.16 -3.87 -25.75
CA PRO A 812 0.63 -4.28 -24.42
C PRO A 812 -0.47 -4.46 -23.36
N TRP A 813 -1.73 -4.16 -23.68
CA TRP A 813 -2.86 -4.20 -22.73
C TRP A 813 -3.96 -5.19 -23.13
N GLN A 814 -3.72 -6.05 -24.10
CA GLN A 814 -4.62 -7.12 -24.52
C GLN A 814 -4.16 -8.45 -23.91
N GLN A 815 -5.07 -9.37 -23.54
CA GLN A 815 -4.77 -10.55 -22.71
C GLN A 815 -3.97 -10.20 -21.44
N ALA A 816 -4.37 -9.12 -20.75
CA ALA A 816 -3.61 -8.50 -19.66
C ALA A 816 -4.48 -8.19 -18.44
N ILE A 817 -3.82 -8.05 -17.28
CA ILE A 817 -4.38 -7.32 -16.13
C ILE A 817 -3.90 -5.88 -16.21
N VAL A 818 -4.83 -4.93 -16.09
CA VAL A 818 -4.58 -3.49 -16.27
C VAL A 818 -5.15 -2.71 -15.09
N ALA A 819 -4.31 -1.86 -14.49
CA ALA A 819 -4.71 -0.84 -13.53
C ALA A 819 -4.93 0.50 -14.24
N ILE A 820 -6.11 1.08 -14.07
CA ILE A 820 -6.56 2.33 -14.68
C ILE A 820 -6.75 3.38 -13.58
N ASP A 821 -6.28 4.60 -13.83
CA ASP A 821 -6.56 5.75 -12.97
C ASP A 821 -8.01 6.25 -13.25
N PRO A 822 -8.92 6.21 -12.27
CA PRO A 822 -10.35 6.48 -12.50
C PRO A 822 -10.67 7.97 -12.73
N ALA A 823 -9.76 8.88 -12.39
CA ALA A 823 -9.95 10.32 -12.59
C ALA A 823 -9.54 10.75 -14.01
N THR A 824 -8.52 10.11 -14.58
CA THR A 824 -7.97 10.45 -15.90
C THR A 824 -8.35 9.47 -17.01
N MET A 825 -8.88 8.28 -16.66
CA MET A 825 -9.14 7.15 -17.57
C MET A 825 -7.91 6.75 -18.39
N LYS A 826 -6.73 6.80 -17.76
CA LYS A 826 -5.44 6.39 -18.34
C LYS A 826 -4.91 5.14 -17.64
N THR A 827 -4.14 4.33 -18.37
CA THR A 827 -3.39 3.22 -17.79
C THR A 827 -2.37 3.75 -16.77
N ALA A 828 -2.44 3.22 -15.55
CA ALA A 828 -1.45 3.45 -14.50
C ALA A 828 -0.37 2.36 -14.51
N ALA A 829 -0.78 1.10 -14.67
CA ALA A 829 0.10 -0.06 -14.82
C ALA A 829 -0.61 -1.18 -15.60
N ALA A 830 0.14 -2.10 -16.19
CA ALA A 830 -0.41 -3.27 -16.87
C ALA A 830 0.60 -4.42 -16.86
N PHE A 831 0.12 -5.67 -16.95
CA PHE A 831 0.96 -6.82 -17.25
C PHE A 831 0.21 -7.84 -18.11
N GLN A 832 0.84 -8.24 -19.21
CA GLN A 832 0.38 -9.27 -20.14
C GLN A 832 1.24 -10.53 -19.90
N PRO A 833 0.73 -11.63 -19.32
CA PRO A 833 1.52 -12.84 -19.08
C PRO A 833 1.66 -13.77 -20.29
N ILE A 834 0.94 -13.51 -21.39
CA ILE A 834 0.94 -14.35 -22.59
C ILE A 834 1.57 -13.54 -23.73
N HIS A 835 2.75 -13.96 -24.20
CA HIS A 835 3.52 -13.25 -25.26
C HIS A 835 3.79 -14.10 -26.51
N THR A 836 3.24 -15.31 -26.60
CA THR A 836 3.65 -16.31 -27.61
C THR A 836 2.52 -16.90 -28.43
N ASP A 837 1.26 -16.68 -28.05
CA ASP A 837 0.09 -17.31 -28.68
C ASP A 837 -1.08 -16.33 -28.80
N PHE A 838 -0.96 -15.46 -29.80
CA PHE A 838 -1.95 -14.43 -30.14
C PHE A 838 -2.99 -14.88 -31.17
N GLY A 839 -2.85 -16.10 -31.70
CA GLY A 839 -3.82 -16.70 -32.62
C GLY A 839 -4.96 -17.43 -31.92
N THR A 840 -4.89 -17.57 -30.60
CA THR A 840 -5.82 -18.37 -29.79
C THR A 840 -6.60 -17.47 -28.82
N ASP A 841 -7.86 -17.84 -28.59
CA ASP A 841 -8.80 -17.19 -27.66
C ASP A 841 -8.42 -17.45 -26.19
N TRP A 842 -7.31 -16.83 -25.76
CA TRP A 842 -6.79 -16.85 -24.39
C TRP A 842 -7.18 -15.61 -23.57
N ASP A 843 -8.47 -15.29 -23.58
CA ASP A 843 -9.04 -14.23 -22.75
C ASP A 843 -8.80 -14.49 -21.26
N PHE A 844 -8.54 -13.42 -20.51
CA PHE A 844 -8.92 -13.39 -19.11
C PHE A 844 -10.45 -13.33 -19.03
N GLY A 845 -11.04 -14.47 -18.67
CA GLY A 845 -12.50 -14.62 -18.62
C GLY A 845 -13.10 -14.46 -17.22
N GLY A 846 -12.26 -14.46 -16.19
CA GLY A 846 -12.67 -14.04 -14.86
C GLY A 846 -12.68 -12.51 -14.71
N SER A 847 -13.12 -12.06 -13.54
CA SER A 847 -13.05 -10.65 -13.14
C SER A 847 -11.95 -10.51 -12.09
N PRO A 848 -11.09 -9.48 -12.17
CA PRO A 848 -9.99 -9.29 -11.24
C PRO A 848 -10.48 -9.32 -9.79
N THR A 849 -9.83 -10.11 -8.96
CA THR A 849 -10.14 -10.18 -7.53
C THR A 849 -8.96 -9.63 -6.74
N LEU A 850 -9.19 -8.51 -6.07
CA LEU A 850 -8.21 -7.84 -5.23
C LEU A 850 -8.31 -8.39 -3.82
N TYR A 851 -7.17 -8.75 -3.25
CA TYR A 851 -7.09 -9.23 -1.88
C TYR A 851 -5.78 -8.84 -1.23
N ASP A 852 -5.86 -8.66 0.09
CA ASP A 852 -4.71 -8.34 0.92
C ASP A 852 -4.33 -9.58 1.72
N LEU A 853 -3.06 -9.91 1.71
CA LEU A 853 -2.52 -10.99 2.53
C LEU A 853 -2.30 -10.48 3.96
N SER A 854 -2.37 -11.38 4.95
CA SER A 854 -1.97 -11.10 6.35
C SER A 854 -0.51 -10.65 6.49
N ASP A 855 0.21 -10.66 5.37
CA ASP A 855 1.60 -10.35 5.24
C ASP A 855 1.94 -8.97 4.63
N GLY A 856 0.92 -8.18 4.31
CA GLY A 856 1.07 -6.83 3.79
C GLY A 856 1.31 -6.72 2.29
N ARG A 857 1.37 -7.84 1.55
CA ARG A 857 1.30 -7.78 0.08
C ARG A 857 -0.14 -7.63 -0.39
N HIS A 858 -0.32 -6.76 -1.37
CA HIS A 858 -1.58 -6.46 -2.03
C HIS A 858 -1.61 -7.14 -3.39
N LEU A 859 -2.49 -8.12 -3.57
CA LEU A 859 -2.52 -8.96 -4.78
C LEU A 859 -3.80 -8.72 -5.59
N VAL A 860 -3.69 -9.05 -6.87
CA VAL A 860 -4.82 -9.25 -7.79
C VAL A 860 -4.68 -10.62 -8.44
N ALA A 861 -5.75 -11.41 -8.45
CA ALA A 861 -5.80 -12.68 -9.17
C ALA A 861 -6.97 -12.78 -10.14
N ASP A 862 -6.78 -13.54 -11.21
CA ASP A 862 -7.81 -13.79 -12.23
C ASP A 862 -7.60 -15.10 -13.00
N THR A 863 -8.63 -15.61 -13.67
CA THR A 863 -8.61 -16.82 -14.50
C THR A 863 -8.51 -16.51 -15.99
N ASN A 864 -7.67 -17.28 -16.68
CA ASN A 864 -7.49 -17.22 -18.12
C ASN A 864 -8.00 -18.51 -18.79
N LYS A 865 -8.54 -18.40 -20.02
CA LYS A 865 -9.01 -19.54 -20.83
C LYS A 865 -7.93 -20.60 -21.11
N ASN A 866 -6.64 -20.29 -20.93
CA ASN A 866 -5.58 -21.30 -20.95
C ASN A 866 -5.61 -22.28 -19.76
N GLY A 867 -6.58 -22.15 -18.86
CA GLY A 867 -6.84 -23.07 -17.74
C GLY A 867 -6.15 -22.70 -16.43
N ASN A 868 -5.39 -21.61 -16.40
CA ASN A 868 -4.65 -21.16 -15.23
C ASN A 868 -5.33 -19.99 -14.51
N VAL A 869 -5.18 -20.00 -13.18
CA VAL A 869 -5.34 -18.84 -12.31
C VAL A 869 -3.99 -18.15 -12.22
N TYR A 870 -3.93 -16.85 -12.46
CA TYR A 870 -2.74 -16.02 -12.29
C TYR A 870 -2.91 -15.09 -11.10
N ALA A 871 -1.82 -14.79 -10.40
CA ALA A 871 -1.79 -13.70 -9.43
C ALA A 871 -0.57 -12.78 -9.65
N PHE A 872 -0.80 -11.50 -9.39
CA PHE A 872 0.14 -10.41 -9.59
C PHE A 872 0.20 -9.55 -8.32
N ASP A 873 1.33 -8.88 -8.11
CA ASP A 873 1.39 -7.75 -7.20
C ASP A 873 0.54 -6.62 -7.79
N ARG A 874 -0.48 -6.15 -7.07
CA ARG A 874 -1.39 -5.11 -7.60
C ARG A 874 -0.81 -3.70 -7.48
N ASP A 875 0.14 -3.50 -6.57
CA ASP A 875 0.87 -2.23 -6.41
C ASP A 875 1.98 -2.12 -7.47
N ASN A 876 2.51 -3.25 -7.93
CA ASN A 876 3.52 -3.32 -8.99
C ASN A 876 3.24 -4.43 -10.01
N LEU A 877 2.20 -4.29 -10.83
CA LEU A 877 1.90 -5.22 -11.93
C LEU A 877 3.13 -5.50 -12.83
N GLY A 878 4.03 -4.51 -12.97
CA GLY A 878 5.26 -4.62 -13.75
C GLY A 878 6.28 -5.65 -13.23
N SER A 879 6.16 -6.13 -11.98
CA SER A 879 6.96 -7.27 -11.51
C SER A 879 6.56 -8.60 -12.16
N GLY A 880 5.38 -8.66 -12.78
CA GLY A 880 4.85 -9.84 -13.43
C GLY A 880 4.16 -10.83 -12.51
N VAL A 881 3.97 -12.05 -13.03
CA VAL A 881 3.26 -13.14 -12.36
C VAL A 881 4.01 -13.56 -11.09
N LEU A 882 3.37 -13.41 -9.92
CA LEU A 882 3.89 -13.90 -8.64
C LEU A 882 3.75 -15.43 -8.54
N TRP A 883 2.59 -15.95 -8.95
CA TRP A 883 2.32 -17.38 -9.04
C TRP A 883 1.23 -17.66 -10.09
N THR A 884 1.23 -18.89 -10.60
CA THR A 884 0.20 -19.42 -11.49
C THR A 884 -0.23 -20.82 -11.03
N THR A 885 -1.48 -21.22 -11.31
CA THR A 885 -2.00 -22.54 -10.92
C THR A 885 -3.05 -23.02 -11.90
N GLU A 886 -2.82 -24.19 -12.51
CA GLU A 886 -3.78 -24.86 -13.40
C GLU A 886 -4.99 -25.36 -12.59
N ILE A 887 -6.19 -24.90 -12.95
CA ILE A 887 -7.46 -25.38 -12.36
C ILE A 887 -8.20 -26.34 -13.30
N SER A 888 -8.09 -26.11 -14.61
CA SER A 888 -8.73 -26.85 -15.71
C SER A 888 -7.76 -27.04 -16.88
N ALA A 889 -8.08 -27.93 -17.82
CA ALA A 889 -7.38 -28.00 -19.10
C ALA A 889 -7.62 -26.72 -19.93
N PRO A 890 -6.66 -26.29 -20.78
CA PRO A 890 -6.86 -25.19 -21.72
C PRO A 890 -7.99 -25.48 -22.73
N GLY A 891 -8.72 -24.44 -23.14
CA GLY A 891 -9.73 -24.51 -24.20
C GLY A 891 -10.51 -23.21 -24.39
N THR A 892 -11.22 -23.08 -25.50
CA THR A 892 -11.84 -21.80 -25.92
C THR A 892 -13.33 -21.72 -25.60
N SER A 893 -13.99 -22.85 -25.30
CA SER A 893 -15.44 -22.95 -25.15
C SER A 893 -15.88 -23.28 -23.71
N PRO A 894 -15.83 -22.31 -22.77
CA PRO A 894 -16.15 -22.56 -21.36
C PRO A 894 -17.64 -22.87 -21.10
N ASP A 895 -18.54 -22.43 -21.97
CA ASP A 895 -19.97 -22.70 -21.89
C ASP A 895 -20.33 -24.19 -22.07
N VAL A 896 -19.44 -24.98 -22.69
CA VAL A 896 -19.50 -26.45 -22.78
C VAL A 896 -18.56 -27.17 -21.81
N GLY A 897 -17.88 -26.43 -20.92
CA GLY A 897 -17.04 -26.97 -19.86
C GLY A 897 -15.57 -27.15 -20.21
N GLU A 898 -15.03 -26.43 -21.18
CA GLU A 898 -13.58 -26.26 -21.36
C GLU A 898 -13.05 -25.14 -20.44
N SER A 899 -11.73 -25.09 -20.21
CA SER A 899 -11.05 -23.97 -19.53
C SER A 899 -11.65 -23.47 -18.21
N SER A 900 -11.23 -22.27 -17.78
CA SER A 900 -11.86 -21.56 -16.67
C SER A 900 -11.97 -20.08 -17.01
N ILE A 901 -13.16 -19.56 -16.72
CA ILE A 901 -13.48 -18.14 -16.69
C ILE A 901 -14.07 -17.76 -15.32
N VAL A 902 -13.86 -18.62 -14.32
CA VAL A 902 -14.45 -18.46 -12.98
C VAL A 902 -13.65 -17.42 -12.21
N SER A 903 -14.26 -16.28 -11.92
CA SER A 903 -13.63 -15.21 -11.14
C SER A 903 -13.24 -15.74 -9.73
N PRO A 904 -11.96 -15.69 -9.30
CA PRO A 904 -11.49 -16.29 -8.04
C PRO A 904 -12.11 -15.64 -6.79
N VAL A 905 -12.76 -16.34 -5.86
CA VAL A 905 -13.34 -15.72 -4.63
C VAL A 905 -12.31 -15.66 -3.50
N TYR A 906 -12.17 -14.52 -2.82
CA TYR A 906 -11.31 -14.42 -1.63
C TYR A 906 -12.14 -14.35 -0.34
N ALA A 907 -11.97 -15.32 0.55
CA ALA A 907 -12.58 -15.32 1.88
C ALA A 907 -11.71 -16.06 2.91
N ASN A 908 -11.69 -15.57 4.15
CA ASN A 908 -10.99 -16.18 5.29
C ASN A 908 -9.53 -16.60 5.03
N GLY A 909 -8.79 -15.82 4.23
CA GLY A 909 -7.39 -16.11 3.90
C GLY A 909 -7.18 -17.24 2.88
N LEU A 910 -8.23 -17.62 2.15
CA LEU A 910 -8.20 -18.60 1.06
C LEU A 910 -8.73 -17.99 -0.24
N LEU A 911 -8.18 -18.45 -1.37
CA LEU A 911 -8.66 -18.09 -2.70
C LEU A 911 -9.39 -19.28 -3.33
N PHE A 912 -10.71 -19.20 -3.46
CA PHE A 912 -11.54 -20.25 -4.04
C PHE A 912 -11.63 -20.07 -5.56
N VAL A 913 -11.25 -21.12 -6.28
CA VAL A 913 -11.20 -21.15 -7.74
C VAL A 913 -11.94 -22.38 -8.24
N ALA A 914 -12.47 -22.30 -9.45
CA ALA A 914 -13.13 -23.44 -10.08
C ALA A 914 -12.94 -23.39 -11.59
N GLY A 915 -13.50 -24.36 -12.31
CA GLY A 915 -13.48 -24.35 -13.77
C GLY A 915 -14.09 -25.59 -14.42
N GLY A 916 -13.85 -25.66 -15.72
CA GLY A 916 -14.16 -26.76 -16.60
C GLY A 916 -13.27 -27.98 -16.42
N LYS A 917 -13.38 -28.86 -17.41
CA LYS A 917 -12.75 -30.17 -17.47
C LYS A 917 -11.26 -30.08 -17.16
N THR A 918 -10.78 -30.93 -16.26
CA THR A 918 -9.37 -30.95 -15.85
C THR A 918 -8.49 -31.74 -16.83
N SER A 919 -7.18 -31.49 -16.80
CA SER A 919 -6.19 -32.20 -17.63
C SER A 919 -6.12 -33.72 -17.34
N ASP A 920 -6.49 -34.15 -16.13
CA ASP A 920 -6.68 -35.58 -15.78
C ASP A 920 -8.08 -36.13 -16.14
N GLY A 921 -8.88 -35.36 -16.88
CA GLY A 921 -10.13 -35.79 -17.48
C GLY A 921 -11.36 -35.76 -16.57
N LYS A 922 -11.32 -35.08 -15.43
CA LYS A 922 -12.51 -34.89 -14.58
C LYS A 922 -13.45 -33.83 -15.19
N PRO A 923 -14.77 -33.89 -14.94
CA PRO A 923 -15.74 -32.97 -15.55
C PRO A 923 -15.55 -31.49 -15.16
N GLY A 924 -14.96 -31.24 -14.00
CA GLY A 924 -14.73 -29.91 -13.47
C GLY A 924 -13.89 -29.95 -12.19
N ALA A 925 -13.53 -28.77 -11.70
CA ALA A 925 -12.75 -28.58 -10.49
C ALA A 925 -13.38 -27.48 -9.61
N ILE A 926 -13.31 -27.66 -8.29
CA ILE A 926 -13.47 -26.59 -7.29
C ILE A 926 -12.33 -26.77 -6.28
N ALA A 927 -11.59 -25.71 -5.99
CA ALA A 927 -10.44 -25.75 -5.10
C ALA A 927 -10.34 -24.51 -4.22
N ALA A 928 -9.74 -24.66 -3.05
CA ALA A 928 -9.15 -23.54 -2.31
C ALA A 928 -7.64 -23.54 -2.53
N LEU A 929 -7.09 -22.38 -2.88
CA LEU A 929 -5.67 -22.14 -3.00
C LEU A 929 -5.18 -21.30 -1.82
N ASN A 930 -3.91 -21.47 -1.47
CA ASN A 930 -3.18 -20.52 -0.67
C ASN A 930 -2.98 -19.23 -1.50
N PRO A 931 -3.57 -18.09 -1.10
CA PRO A 931 -3.55 -16.85 -1.90
C PRO A 931 -2.16 -16.25 -2.07
N ALA A 932 -1.20 -16.63 -1.23
CA ALA A 932 0.19 -16.17 -1.25
C ALA A 932 1.08 -16.91 -2.26
N THR A 933 0.71 -18.12 -2.68
CA THR A 933 1.58 -19.04 -3.45
C THR A 933 0.88 -19.83 -4.56
N GLY A 934 -0.45 -19.78 -4.67
CA GLY A 934 -1.25 -20.61 -5.56
C GLY A 934 -1.37 -22.08 -5.12
N ALA A 935 -0.66 -22.51 -4.07
CA ALA A 935 -0.64 -23.91 -3.65
C ALA A 935 -2.04 -24.40 -3.25
N VAL A 936 -2.50 -25.49 -3.86
CA VAL A 936 -3.79 -26.12 -3.57
C VAL A 936 -3.85 -26.57 -2.11
N VAL A 937 -4.80 -26.03 -1.34
CA VAL A 937 -5.13 -26.43 0.04
C VAL A 937 -6.06 -27.65 0.01
N TRP A 938 -7.12 -27.56 -0.79
CA TRP A 938 -7.98 -28.69 -1.13
C TRP A 938 -8.53 -28.53 -2.55
N LYS A 939 -8.86 -29.65 -3.20
CA LYS A 939 -9.52 -29.69 -4.51
C LYS A 939 -10.54 -30.83 -4.52
N ILE A 940 -11.76 -30.54 -4.97
CA ILE A 940 -12.78 -31.54 -5.28
C ILE A 940 -13.10 -31.48 -6.78
N ASN A 941 -13.61 -32.59 -7.30
CA ASN A 941 -14.06 -32.70 -8.68
C ASN A 941 -15.57 -32.98 -8.69
N PRO A 942 -16.43 -31.99 -8.97
CA PRO A 942 -17.88 -32.20 -9.09
C PRO A 942 -18.25 -33.08 -10.31
N ASP A 943 -19.53 -33.44 -10.42
CA ASP A 943 -20.09 -34.26 -11.51
C ASP A 943 -20.42 -33.48 -12.80
N GLY A 944 -19.90 -32.25 -12.90
CA GLY A 944 -20.00 -31.31 -14.01
C GLY A 944 -18.92 -30.23 -13.90
N PHE A 945 -19.05 -29.13 -14.63
CA PHE A 945 -18.13 -27.98 -14.61
C PHE A 945 -18.69 -26.78 -13.85
N VAL A 946 -17.82 -25.87 -13.42
CA VAL A 946 -18.23 -24.55 -12.91
C VAL A 946 -17.93 -23.49 -13.97
N LEU A 947 -18.92 -22.65 -14.23
CA LEU A 947 -18.87 -21.53 -15.18
C LEU A 947 -19.00 -20.17 -14.48
N PRO A 948 -20.04 -19.91 -13.65
CA PRO A 948 -20.11 -18.67 -12.88
C PRO A 948 -19.10 -18.60 -11.74
N ALA A 949 -18.86 -17.37 -11.28
CA ALA A 949 -18.21 -17.11 -10.00
C ALA A 949 -18.86 -17.87 -8.83
N LEU A 950 -18.03 -18.27 -7.87
CA LEU A 950 -18.45 -18.80 -6.56
C LEU A 950 -19.00 -17.66 -5.67
N ALA A 951 -19.55 -17.99 -4.50
CA ALA A 951 -19.82 -16.99 -3.46
C ALA A 951 -19.61 -17.53 -2.04
N ALA A 952 -18.89 -16.76 -1.23
CA ALA A 952 -18.59 -17.09 0.16
C ALA A 952 -19.52 -16.37 1.14
N SER A 953 -19.79 -17.02 2.27
CA SER A 953 -20.40 -16.42 3.46
C SER A 953 -19.99 -17.19 4.71
N GLY A 954 -19.60 -16.50 5.77
CA GLY A 954 -19.13 -17.13 7.01
C GLY A 954 -18.03 -18.15 6.75
N GLY A 955 -18.27 -19.40 7.11
CA GLY A 955 -17.35 -20.53 6.90
C GLY A 955 -17.63 -21.37 5.65
N VAL A 956 -18.52 -20.95 4.75
CA VAL A 956 -18.94 -21.76 3.59
C VAL A 956 -18.78 -21.04 2.25
N VAL A 957 -18.63 -21.82 1.17
CA VAL A 957 -18.58 -21.33 -0.22
C VAL A 957 -19.58 -22.09 -1.08
N ALA A 958 -20.37 -21.34 -1.86
CA ALA A 958 -21.38 -21.85 -2.78
C ALA A 958 -20.83 -21.91 -4.21
N ALA A 959 -21.04 -23.03 -4.89
CA ALA A 959 -20.61 -23.28 -6.25
C ALA A 959 -21.79 -23.75 -7.11
N ALA A 960 -22.01 -23.08 -8.24
CA ALA A 960 -22.99 -23.45 -9.25
C ALA A 960 -22.34 -24.35 -10.31
N VAL A 961 -22.66 -25.65 -10.26
CA VAL A 961 -22.16 -26.65 -11.22
C VAL A 961 -23.19 -26.86 -12.33
N SER A 962 -22.71 -26.94 -13.58
CA SER A 962 -23.49 -27.29 -14.76
C SER A 962 -23.00 -28.62 -15.34
N LYS A 963 -23.92 -29.45 -15.84
CA LYS A 963 -23.61 -30.77 -16.38
C LYS A 963 -24.11 -30.95 -17.82
N LEU A 964 -23.23 -31.44 -18.68
CA LEU A 964 -23.54 -31.83 -20.06
C LEU A 964 -23.24 -33.33 -20.28
N PRO A 965 -23.92 -34.01 -21.23
CA PRO A 965 -24.98 -33.49 -22.10
C PRO A 965 -26.36 -33.37 -21.42
N ASP A 966 -26.50 -33.81 -20.17
CA ASP A 966 -27.77 -33.86 -19.43
C ASP A 966 -28.48 -32.50 -19.27
N ASN A 967 -27.77 -31.39 -19.50
CA ASN A 967 -28.23 -30.00 -19.39
C ASN A 967 -28.85 -29.64 -18.02
N THR A 968 -28.38 -30.30 -16.96
CA THR A 968 -28.83 -30.09 -15.58
C THR A 968 -27.86 -29.22 -14.80
N GLY A 969 -28.34 -28.65 -13.69
CA GLY A 969 -27.56 -27.85 -12.77
C GLY A 969 -27.57 -28.43 -11.36
N LYS A 970 -26.54 -28.10 -10.58
CA LYS A 970 -26.38 -28.56 -9.21
C LYS A 970 -25.61 -27.53 -8.39
N LEU A 971 -26.28 -26.98 -7.38
CA LEU A 971 -25.64 -26.18 -6.36
C LEU A 971 -24.87 -27.10 -5.41
N TYR A 972 -23.65 -26.72 -5.09
CA TYR A 972 -22.85 -27.25 -3.99
C TYR A 972 -22.63 -26.14 -2.97
N VAL A 973 -22.80 -26.44 -1.68
CA VAL A 973 -22.32 -25.58 -0.59
C VAL A 973 -21.27 -26.37 0.18
N LEU A 974 -20.08 -25.78 0.29
CA LEU A 974 -18.86 -26.43 0.73
C LEU A 974 -18.34 -25.75 2.01
N ASP A 975 -17.73 -26.51 2.90
CA ASP A 975 -16.92 -25.97 3.99
C ASP A 975 -15.64 -25.33 3.42
N GLN A 976 -15.36 -24.08 3.77
CA GLN A 976 -14.23 -23.33 3.21
C GLN A 976 -12.86 -23.93 3.56
N ILE A 977 -12.71 -24.56 4.73
CA ILE A 977 -11.41 -25.04 5.22
C ILE A 977 -11.10 -26.44 4.70
N THR A 978 -12.12 -27.29 4.53
CA THR A 978 -11.96 -28.72 4.23
C THR A 978 -12.42 -29.13 2.84
N GLY A 979 -13.26 -28.33 2.18
CA GLY A 979 -13.93 -28.73 0.94
C GLY A 979 -15.03 -29.78 1.13
N GLU A 980 -15.46 -30.05 2.38
CA GLU A 980 -16.58 -30.96 2.66
C GLU A 980 -17.86 -30.45 1.99
N VAL A 981 -18.58 -31.32 1.26
CA VAL A 981 -19.90 -31.00 0.71
C VAL A 981 -20.93 -31.01 1.84
N LEU A 982 -21.41 -29.82 2.24
CA LEU A 982 -22.35 -29.62 3.33
C LEU A 982 -23.80 -29.71 2.88
N PHE A 983 -24.10 -29.23 1.67
CA PHE A 983 -25.44 -29.22 1.10
C PHE A 983 -25.37 -29.24 -0.43
N THR A 984 -26.38 -29.84 -1.07
CA THR A 984 -26.58 -29.75 -2.52
C THR A 984 -28.05 -29.55 -2.88
N LEU A 985 -28.30 -28.84 -3.99
CA LEU A 985 -29.61 -28.70 -4.62
C LEU A 985 -29.47 -28.95 -6.13
N SER A 986 -30.21 -29.90 -6.69
CA SER A 986 -30.30 -30.07 -8.14
C SER A 986 -31.35 -29.15 -8.74
N THR A 987 -31.05 -28.55 -9.89
CA THR A 987 -31.96 -27.71 -10.67
C THR A 987 -32.32 -28.38 -12.00
N SER A 988 -33.48 -28.03 -12.56
CA SER A 988 -33.98 -28.62 -13.81
C SER A 988 -33.15 -28.28 -15.03
N GLU A 989 -32.40 -27.19 -14.96
CA GLU A 989 -31.55 -26.64 -16.01
C GLU A 989 -30.18 -26.26 -15.45
N ARG A 990 -29.20 -26.04 -16.33
CA ARG A 990 -27.85 -25.55 -15.99
C ARG A 990 -27.88 -24.28 -15.13
N LEU A 991 -26.85 -24.11 -14.31
CA LEU A 991 -26.60 -22.91 -13.50
C LEU A 991 -25.54 -22.05 -14.19
N PHE A 992 -25.94 -20.88 -14.67
CA PHE A 992 -25.09 -19.95 -15.42
C PHE A 992 -24.71 -18.70 -14.60
N ALA A 993 -25.49 -18.37 -13.57
CA ALA A 993 -25.31 -17.19 -12.73
C ALA A 993 -24.61 -17.52 -11.40
N GLN A 994 -23.86 -16.56 -10.86
CA GLN A 994 -23.25 -16.59 -9.54
C GLN A 994 -24.34 -16.82 -8.46
N PRO A 995 -24.17 -17.80 -7.55
CA PRO A 995 -24.99 -17.89 -6.34
C PRO A 995 -24.77 -16.64 -5.48
N THR A 996 -25.82 -16.04 -4.92
CA THR A 996 -25.71 -14.80 -4.15
C THR A 996 -26.10 -15.02 -2.69
N TRP A 997 -25.19 -14.76 -1.75
CA TRP A 997 -25.53 -14.69 -0.34
C TRP A 997 -26.01 -13.29 0.02
N ALA A 998 -27.18 -13.17 0.63
CA ALA A 998 -27.61 -11.92 1.25
C ALA A 998 -28.59 -12.16 2.40
N ASN A 999 -28.40 -11.47 3.53
CA ASN A 999 -29.23 -11.54 4.73
C ASN A 999 -29.46 -12.99 5.22
N GLY A 1000 -28.39 -13.80 5.18
CA GLY A 1000 -28.40 -15.22 5.53
C GLY A 1000 -29.21 -16.13 4.59
N THR A 1001 -29.64 -15.62 3.44
CA THR A 1001 -30.30 -16.37 2.37
C THR A 1001 -29.34 -16.57 1.20
N LEU A 1002 -29.30 -17.77 0.62
CA LEU A 1002 -28.60 -18.06 -0.63
C LEU A 1002 -29.60 -18.06 -1.79
N TYR A 1003 -29.35 -17.21 -2.79
CA TYR A 1003 -30.15 -17.08 -3.99
C TYR A 1003 -29.43 -17.72 -5.19
N VAL A 1004 -30.16 -18.49 -6.00
CA VAL A 1004 -29.61 -19.22 -7.15
C VAL A 1004 -30.59 -19.14 -8.32
N VAL A 1005 -30.08 -18.99 -9.54
CA VAL A 1005 -30.89 -18.94 -10.78
C VAL A 1005 -30.45 -20.01 -11.78
N ASP A 1006 -31.40 -20.76 -12.33
CA ASP A 1006 -31.17 -21.71 -13.43
C ASP A 1006 -31.57 -21.14 -14.81
N LEU A 1007 -31.07 -21.75 -15.89
CA LEU A 1007 -31.39 -21.33 -17.26
C LEU A 1007 -32.87 -21.55 -17.65
N ALA A 1008 -33.64 -22.33 -16.90
CA ALA A 1008 -35.09 -22.38 -17.06
C ALA A 1008 -35.77 -21.08 -16.56
N GLY A 1009 -35.06 -20.26 -15.79
CA GLY A 1009 -35.57 -19.01 -15.23
C GLY A 1009 -36.15 -19.15 -13.82
N ASN A 1010 -35.87 -20.26 -13.12
CA ASN A 1010 -36.24 -20.43 -11.72
C ASN A 1010 -35.24 -19.68 -10.83
N LEU A 1011 -35.75 -18.84 -9.93
CA LEU A 1011 -35.02 -18.28 -8.80
C LEU A 1011 -35.37 -19.09 -7.55
N TYR A 1012 -34.36 -19.65 -6.91
CA TYR A 1012 -34.44 -20.38 -5.64
C TYR A 1012 -33.90 -19.50 -4.51
N ALA A 1013 -34.59 -19.48 -3.37
CA ALA A 1013 -34.11 -18.84 -2.14
C ALA A 1013 -33.97 -19.89 -1.02
N LEU A 1014 -32.77 -20.03 -0.47
CA LEU A 1014 -32.40 -21.06 0.51
C LEU A 1014 -31.99 -20.42 1.85
N ARG A 1015 -32.46 -20.96 2.98
CA ARG A 1015 -32.10 -20.51 4.33
C ARG A 1015 -32.00 -21.69 5.32
N PRO A 1016 -31.12 -21.66 6.35
CA PRO A 1016 -30.96 -22.74 7.34
C PRO A 1016 -32.25 -23.18 8.08
#